data_AF-M9PIM3-F1
#
_entry.id   AF-M9PIM3-F1
#
_cell.length_a   1.000
_cell.length_b   1.000
_cell.length_c   1.000
_cell.angle_alpha   90.00
_cell.angle_beta   90.00
_cell.angle_gamma   90.00
#
_symmetry.space_group_name_H-M   'P 1'
#
loop_
_entity.id
_entity.type
_entity.pdbx_description
1 polymer ?
#
loop_
_entity_poly.entity_id
_entity_poly.type
_entity_poly.pdbx_seq_one_letter_code
_entity_poly.pdbx_strand_id
1 'polypeptide(L)'
;MCSNIISTVAFMCLLPNFALFQENLTRIKCLDEFTNTTSGTAYWKYKGIPYAISEDLLCLKSNHQILMRVCDTNYGHWIPDLIECKIKKNKNLHCPDDLFEIQNVGNIPICLKISTEPKAFNEQFCYGSNIIAMDLQNFELSKVSQFLKKMNISDFWLPIRRNDELMPYEVRLPGKSWRKEINRSLIHLQNNPNEHCLKHTINNQTPADFKSQIVSVDCNAFLNAVCIFKSELISNAGCPSGFGALVYQPAVCYGIDWNNTTYEPLDLKEYLKKRNWLRRILAKYVLKKNRHEFFKIDFFIHHSTKMEYVIKMSLSEDFQIVSKGLKWIPTLSKQIVKSSSAVEMVLEIDHRSKGVRLVIYNRKYLWKNNNSYVGVKCFALLKYGTLKNVRLDLIWENQEQSYSILKVNIVSSYRTEYWCEGHSIFEFQLVSTRLFVDVNRSIAPVFVLRWNVSCINANFAYNLCDEVTDKNLRKLIESVYGNNNLGNLLIYDVRIMNIEWIKNMCVVFWIHITATLKSTASTYHKEIAFVDNTPRIPKDFVAFMKVKITLSNFFLNFIKNSTYLLRSTDYCFSELSFSNDGMHLWWTTTRIGEIAMTKKLCIQKDGMPYTRLCLGDFVHGAYWKKLTQPVVCESPKNNTKVLHDLQVAKMFKSPPEKVLKYLKDIIANSKNSIVPADIFLIYKIFQSVHEIHSSNSEFQQTTKDLTNWKNAIYEIFDIYNVLIGLDSKVIKMSAELNATNMFLKSFEMLFDTLSLNNLSFTQIDNGEEHLNDFNSETIDYDDIGVSVYVSKYILYFSIIPSIANVSGIALFANNNKKNTPTKLKGAFKNEHYRFLQVNHNINDVVNEPDLELAAYLPIELIDTLQASTNKTNDVIVVIKVYSNDELFQQSVRNLTLLSRVVSISLPGYSSFLPVPVPLIFRKSKNKKVNPPGSCLVWNYEGWIDGYSMLSYFENNEGIALCRLRRLAPTGYFLEKKISIENHIINHDLRMSNTKLNGNIIYVILLSCCILMFIGFLFCKCIFRRL
;
A
#
# COMPACT_ATOMS: atom_id res chain seq x y z
N MET A 1 -28.73 -9.70 58.83
CA MET A 1 -29.52 -10.67 58.05
C MET A 1 -30.26 -11.51 59.08
N CYS A 2 -31.50 -11.24 59.46
CA CYS A 2 -32.70 -11.20 58.64
C CYS A 2 -33.76 -10.24 59.23
N SER A 3 -34.65 -9.74 58.35
CA SER A 3 -35.88 -8.98 58.65
C SER A 3 -35.75 -7.47 58.90
N ASN A 4 -35.35 -6.71 57.88
CA ASN A 4 -35.82 -5.33 57.69
C ASN A 4 -36.72 -5.16 56.45
N ILE A 5 -37.24 -6.28 55.93
CA ILE A 5 -38.35 -6.31 54.95
C ILE A 5 -39.68 -5.90 55.60
N ILE A 6 -39.76 -5.75 56.92
CA ILE A 6 -41.02 -5.39 57.60
C ILE A 6 -41.20 -3.87 57.78
N SER A 7 -40.13 -3.06 57.73
CA SER A 7 -40.28 -1.60 57.83
C SER A 7 -40.76 -0.94 56.53
N THR A 8 -40.45 -1.55 55.38
CA THR A 8 -40.85 -0.99 54.07
C THR A 8 -42.32 -1.25 53.71
N VAL A 9 -42.99 -2.18 54.41
CA VAL A 9 -44.41 -2.50 54.14
C VAL A 9 -45.36 -1.83 55.14
N ALA A 10 -44.90 -1.47 56.35
CA ALA A 10 -45.76 -0.84 57.36
C ALA A 10 -46.01 0.67 57.17
N PHE A 11 -45.24 1.38 56.34
CA PHE A 11 -45.55 2.79 56.02
C PHE A 11 -46.59 2.95 54.89
N MET A 12 -47.10 1.85 54.32
CA MET A 12 -48.12 1.86 53.28
C MET A 12 -49.58 1.77 53.77
N CYS A 13 -49.88 1.96 55.07
CA CYS A 13 -51.28 1.81 55.55
C CYS A 13 -51.83 2.89 56.49
N LEU A 14 -51.17 4.03 56.71
CA LEU A 14 -51.75 5.12 57.51
C LEU A 14 -51.45 6.49 56.91
N LEU A 15 -52.21 6.85 55.86
CA LEU A 15 -52.75 8.18 55.59
C LEU A 15 -53.69 8.09 54.37
N PRO A 16 -54.99 7.81 54.58
CA PRO A 16 -56.02 7.84 53.56
C PRO A 16 -56.53 9.29 53.34
N ASN A 17 -57.04 9.54 52.14
CA ASN A 17 -57.91 10.67 51.79
C ASN A 17 -57.27 12.07 51.84
N PHE A 18 -56.37 12.35 50.90
CA PHE A 18 -56.57 13.55 50.07
C PHE A 18 -56.78 13.11 48.64
N ALA A 19 -58.00 12.59 48.42
CA ALA A 19 -58.61 12.62 47.11
C ALA A 19 -58.69 14.09 46.66
N LEU A 20 -58.18 14.34 45.46
CA LEU A 20 -58.80 15.26 44.50
C LEU A 20 -59.26 16.61 45.08
N PHE A 21 -58.32 17.42 45.52
CA PHE A 21 -58.26 18.74 44.87
C PHE A 21 -57.14 18.65 43.85
N GLN A 22 -57.52 18.13 42.69
CA GLN A 22 -57.15 18.75 41.44
C GLN A 22 -57.64 20.20 41.56
N GLU A 23 -56.92 21.03 42.32
CA GLU A 23 -56.83 22.41 41.92
C GLU A 23 -56.29 22.28 40.50
N ASN A 24 -57.21 22.44 39.56
CA ASN A 24 -56.98 23.25 38.39
C ASN A 24 -56.51 24.64 38.85
N LEU A 25 -55.43 24.68 39.64
CA LEU A 25 -54.47 25.76 39.68
C LEU A 25 -54.04 25.80 38.25
N THR A 26 -54.76 26.64 37.51
CA THR A 26 -54.32 27.23 36.27
C THR A 26 -52.90 27.69 36.56
N ARG A 27 -51.90 26.85 36.28
CA ARG A 27 -50.50 27.18 36.48
C ARG A 27 -50.33 28.56 35.87
N ILE A 28 -49.98 29.53 36.71
CA ILE A 28 -49.90 30.91 36.26
C ILE A 28 -48.78 30.91 35.21
N LYS A 29 -49.15 31.20 33.96
CA LYS A 29 -48.18 31.33 32.89
C LYS A 29 -47.37 32.57 33.17
N CYS A 30 -46.04 32.45 33.16
CA CYS A 30 -45.20 33.64 33.19
C CYS A 30 -45.42 34.44 31.90
N LEU A 31 -45.58 35.75 32.05
CA LEU A 31 -45.64 36.66 30.91
C LEU A 31 -44.28 36.68 30.20
N ASP A 32 -44.31 36.87 28.89
CA ASP A 32 -43.08 37.08 28.14
C ASP A 32 -42.39 38.36 28.64
N GLU A 33 -41.08 38.31 28.88
CA GLU A 33 -40.35 39.38 29.56
C GLU A 33 -39.07 39.75 28.78
N PHE A 34 -38.76 41.05 28.73
CA PHE A 34 -37.47 41.55 28.27
C PHE A 34 -36.63 41.96 29.49
N THR A 35 -35.47 41.34 29.67
CA THR A 35 -34.53 41.71 30.74
C THR A 35 -33.32 42.40 30.14
N ASN A 36 -33.01 43.61 30.60
CA ASN A 36 -31.77 44.29 30.25
C ASN A 36 -30.59 43.61 30.93
N THR A 37 -29.64 43.12 30.15
CA THR A 37 -28.40 42.52 30.66
C THR A 37 -27.21 43.43 30.32
N THR A 38 -26.05 43.18 30.92
CA THR A 38 -24.77 43.86 30.59
C THR A 38 -24.37 43.76 29.11
N SER A 39 -25.00 42.84 28.38
CA SER A 39 -24.62 42.41 27.04
C SER A 39 -25.67 42.71 25.97
N GLY A 40 -26.85 43.22 26.36
CA GLY A 40 -28.01 43.43 25.49
C GLY A 40 -29.32 43.03 26.17
N THR A 41 -30.43 43.15 25.44
CA THR A 41 -31.76 42.78 25.92
C THR A 41 -32.01 41.29 25.69
N ALA A 42 -32.37 40.54 26.74
CA ALA A 42 -32.73 39.13 26.66
C ALA A 42 -34.25 38.96 26.69
N TYR A 43 -34.83 38.28 25.70
CA TYR A 43 -36.27 38.01 25.63
C TYR A 43 -36.60 36.59 26.10
N TRP A 44 -37.41 36.49 27.15
CA TRP A 44 -37.81 35.24 27.80
C TRP A 44 -39.25 34.92 27.44
N LYS A 45 -39.43 33.90 26.61
CA LYS A 45 -40.75 33.50 26.10
C LYS A 45 -41.25 32.23 26.76
N TYR A 46 -42.47 32.24 27.28
CA TYR A 46 -43.09 31.05 27.87
C TYR A 46 -43.66 30.13 26.79
N LYS A 47 -43.06 28.95 26.60
CA LYS A 47 -43.45 27.97 25.56
C LYS A 47 -44.20 26.74 26.11
N GLY A 48 -44.89 26.88 27.25
CA GLY A 48 -45.63 25.78 27.88
C GLY A 48 -44.78 24.80 28.71
N ILE A 49 -43.47 25.03 28.79
CA ILE A 49 -42.56 24.36 29.73
C ILE A 49 -42.03 25.37 30.74
N PRO A 50 -41.67 24.95 31.97
CA PRO A 50 -41.24 25.87 33.01
C PRO A 50 -39.88 26.51 32.73
N TYR A 51 -39.21 26.22 31.61
CA TYR A 51 -37.86 26.68 31.33
C TYR A 51 -37.81 27.53 30.06
N ALA A 52 -37.09 28.66 30.13
CA ALA A 52 -36.80 29.49 28.97
C ALA A 52 -35.30 29.79 28.84
N ILE A 53 -34.86 29.85 27.59
CA ILE A 53 -33.57 30.44 27.17
C ILE A 53 -33.93 31.70 26.39
N SER A 54 -33.09 32.72 26.50
CA SER A 54 -33.24 33.95 25.74
C SER A 54 -33.19 33.67 24.23
N GLU A 55 -34.19 34.14 23.48
CA GLU A 55 -34.28 33.94 22.02
C GLU A 55 -33.30 34.83 21.24
N ASP A 56 -33.10 36.06 21.71
CA ASP A 56 -32.32 37.08 20.99
C ASP A 56 -30.82 37.06 21.32
N LEU A 57 -30.45 36.42 22.43
CA LEU A 57 -29.09 36.45 22.97
C LEU A 57 -28.72 35.14 23.69
N LEU A 58 -27.63 34.50 23.27
CA LEU A 58 -27.04 33.36 23.99
C LEU A 58 -26.39 33.84 25.29
N CYS A 59 -27.14 33.74 26.38
CA CYS A 59 -26.69 34.17 27.70
C CYS A 59 -25.97 33.04 28.45
N LEU A 60 -24.72 33.27 28.87
CA LEU A 60 -23.93 32.28 29.62
C LEU A 60 -23.68 32.73 31.06
N LYS A 61 -23.69 31.77 31.97
CA LYS A 61 -23.19 31.90 33.35
C LYS A 61 -21.66 31.99 33.37
N SER A 62 -21.10 32.39 34.51
CA SER A 62 -19.66 32.48 34.75
C SER A 62 -18.87 31.18 34.45
N ASN A 63 -19.52 30.02 34.58
CA ASN A 63 -18.95 28.71 34.32
C ASN A 63 -19.15 28.20 32.87
N HIS A 64 -19.64 29.04 31.95
CA HIS A 64 -19.98 28.72 30.54
C HIS A 64 -21.21 27.81 30.34
N GLN A 65 -22.07 27.64 31.34
CA GLN A 65 -23.39 27.01 31.14
C GLN A 65 -24.39 28.03 30.58
N ILE A 66 -25.40 27.57 29.83
CA ILE A 66 -26.53 28.42 29.41
C ILE A 66 -27.27 28.93 30.64
N LEU A 67 -27.53 30.23 30.67
CA LEU A 67 -28.44 30.82 31.62
C LEU A 67 -29.87 30.50 31.17
N MET A 68 -30.57 29.75 32.01
CA MET A 68 -31.98 29.39 31.83
C MET A 68 -32.76 30.01 32.97
N ARG A 69 -33.93 30.59 32.66
CA ARG A 69 -34.90 31.01 33.67
C ARG A 69 -35.96 29.94 33.84
N VAL A 70 -36.42 29.79 35.07
CA VAL A 70 -37.52 28.90 35.45
C VAL A 70 -38.74 29.75 35.75
N CYS A 71 -39.85 29.49 35.09
CA CYS A 71 -41.13 30.09 35.43
C CYS A 71 -41.64 29.49 36.74
N ASP A 72 -41.74 30.30 37.78
CA ASP A 72 -42.43 29.92 39.00
C ASP A 72 -43.94 29.95 38.75
N THR A 73 -44.54 28.78 38.57
CA THR A 73 -45.97 28.65 38.25
C THR A 73 -46.91 29.01 39.40
N ASN A 74 -46.39 29.18 40.62
CA ASN A 74 -47.18 29.60 41.77
C ASN A 74 -47.46 31.11 41.74
N TYR A 75 -46.51 31.88 41.22
CA TYR A 75 -46.53 33.35 41.25
C TYR A 75 -46.48 34.01 39.87
N GLY A 76 -46.17 33.26 38.81
CA GLY A 76 -46.10 33.77 37.43
C GLY A 76 -44.88 34.64 37.09
N HIS A 77 -43.78 34.53 37.84
CA HIS A 77 -42.53 35.27 37.57
C HIS A 77 -41.36 34.33 37.20
N TRP A 78 -40.35 34.88 36.53
CA TRP A 78 -39.20 34.14 36.03
C TRP A 78 -38.00 34.18 37.00
N ILE A 79 -37.49 33.01 37.42
CA ILE A 79 -36.36 32.87 38.34
C ILE A 79 -35.08 32.44 37.59
N PRO A 80 -33.90 33.04 37.84
CA PRO A 80 -33.64 34.16 38.74
C PRO A 80 -34.13 35.50 38.15
N ASP A 81 -34.49 36.44 39.02
CA ASP A 81 -34.87 37.81 38.65
C ASP A 81 -33.66 38.64 38.20
N LEU A 82 -32.52 38.50 38.91
CA LEU A 82 -31.26 39.15 38.58
C LEU A 82 -30.45 38.27 37.61
N ILE A 83 -30.15 38.82 36.43
CA ILE A 83 -29.47 38.11 35.35
C ILE A 83 -28.12 38.74 35.05
N GLU A 84 -27.03 38.09 35.47
CA GLU A 84 -25.69 38.42 35.00
C GLU A 84 -25.34 37.63 33.73
N CYS A 85 -25.30 38.33 32.61
CA CYS A 85 -25.06 37.72 31.31
C CYS A 85 -23.60 37.89 30.86
N LYS A 86 -22.91 36.78 30.55
CA LYS A 86 -21.63 36.83 29.82
C LYS A 86 -21.84 36.38 28.38
N ILE A 87 -21.52 37.23 27.41
CA ILE A 87 -21.30 36.79 26.03
C ILE A 87 -19.87 36.25 25.93
N LYS A 88 -19.70 35.02 25.47
CA LYS A 88 -18.39 34.57 25.01
C LYS A 88 -18.07 35.25 23.68
N LYS A 89 -17.25 36.30 23.72
CA LYS A 89 -16.65 36.90 22.51
C LYS A 89 -15.53 35.99 22.03
N ASN A 90 -15.61 35.53 20.78
CA ASN A 90 -14.54 34.74 20.19
C ASN A 90 -13.34 35.63 19.93
N LYS A 91 -12.13 35.09 20.12
CA LYS A 91 -10.88 35.82 19.84
C LYS A 91 -10.72 36.09 18.34
N ASN A 92 -11.15 35.13 17.53
CA ASN A 92 -11.09 35.15 16.07
C ASN A 92 -12.51 35.19 15.48
N LEU A 93 -12.67 35.73 14.27
CA LEU A 93 -13.96 35.76 13.56
C LEU A 93 -14.16 34.53 12.66
N HIS A 94 -13.05 33.95 12.21
CA HIS A 94 -13.00 32.96 11.13
C HIS A 94 -11.99 31.85 11.38
N CYS A 95 -10.84 32.16 11.97
CA CYS A 95 -9.83 31.18 12.34
C CYS A 95 -10.22 30.43 13.63
N PRO A 96 -9.79 29.18 13.80
CA PRO A 96 -9.81 28.50 15.10
C PRO A 96 -9.15 29.34 16.20
N ASP A 97 -9.69 29.32 17.42
CA ASP A 97 -9.25 30.21 18.51
C ASP A 97 -7.82 29.91 19.00
N ASP A 98 -7.31 28.70 18.72
CA ASP A 98 -5.93 28.29 18.95
C ASP A 98 -4.93 28.86 17.94
N LEU A 99 -5.42 29.48 16.86
CA LEU A 99 -4.62 30.16 15.86
C LEU A 99 -4.70 31.69 16.02
N PHE A 100 -3.81 32.42 15.36
CA PHE A 100 -3.93 33.86 15.20
C PHE A 100 -4.64 34.18 13.89
N GLU A 101 -5.57 35.14 13.93
CA GLU A 101 -6.27 35.63 12.74
C GLU A 101 -5.69 36.99 12.30
N ILE A 102 -5.31 37.08 11.02
CA ILE A 102 -4.96 38.34 10.39
C ILE A 102 -6.12 38.76 9.48
N GLN A 103 -6.80 39.83 9.90
CA GLN A 103 -7.93 40.43 9.20
C GLN A 103 -7.46 41.43 8.12
N ASN A 104 -8.39 41.85 7.26
CA ASN A 104 -8.16 42.83 6.17
C ASN A 104 -7.11 42.38 5.14
N VAL A 105 -7.10 41.08 4.83
CA VAL A 105 -6.31 40.49 3.77
C VAL A 105 -7.27 40.01 2.67
N GLY A 106 -7.89 40.93 1.95
CA GLY A 106 -8.94 40.60 0.98
C GLY A 106 -10.18 39.93 1.62
N ASN A 107 -10.87 39.06 0.87
CA ASN A 107 -12.11 38.40 1.30
C ASN A 107 -11.89 37.13 2.16
N ILE A 108 -10.66 36.65 2.30
CA ILE A 108 -10.35 35.38 2.99
C ILE A 108 -9.28 35.63 4.06
N PRO A 109 -9.57 35.37 5.35
CA PRO A 109 -8.61 35.58 6.42
C PRO A 109 -7.42 34.63 6.32
N ILE A 110 -6.27 35.09 6.82
CA ILE A 110 -5.08 34.25 7.01
C ILE A 110 -5.01 33.83 8.46
N CYS A 111 -4.85 32.53 8.68
CA CYS A 111 -4.68 31.97 10.03
C CYS A 111 -3.24 31.53 10.23
N LEU A 112 -2.65 31.86 11.38
CA LEU A 112 -1.27 31.52 11.72
C LEU A 112 -1.18 30.62 12.96
N LYS A 113 -0.37 29.58 12.88
CA LYS A 113 0.12 28.82 14.04
C LYS A 113 1.58 29.18 14.26
N ILE A 114 1.90 29.69 15.45
CA ILE A 114 3.25 30.16 15.78
C ILE A 114 3.76 29.34 16.98
N SER A 115 5.02 28.91 16.95
CA SER A 115 5.62 28.24 18.12
C SER A 115 5.74 29.21 19.30
N THR A 116 5.46 28.71 20.50
CA THR A 116 5.54 29.47 21.75
C THR A 116 6.95 29.98 22.04
N GLU A 117 7.95 29.21 21.64
CA GLU A 117 9.38 29.56 21.76
C GLU A 117 10.13 29.28 20.45
N PRO A 118 11.28 29.94 20.23
CA PRO A 118 12.21 29.60 19.17
C PRO A 118 12.75 28.17 19.35
N LYS A 119 12.89 27.43 18.24
CA LYS A 119 13.32 26.03 18.26
C LYS A 119 14.05 25.66 16.98
N ALA A 120 14.75 24.53 17.00
CA ALA A 120 15.31 23.92 15.80
C ALA A 120 14.22 23.58 14.76
N PHE A 121 14.63 23.47 13.51
CA PHE A 121 13.73 23.15 12.41
C PHE A 121 13.00 21.82 12.64
N ASN A 122 11.67 21.85 12.60
CA ASN A 122 10.82 20.66 12.69
C ASN A 122 9.68 20.76 11.67
N GLU A 123 9.74 19.95 10.61
CA GLU A 123 8.75 19.92 9.55
C GLU A 123 7.33 19.57 10.02
N GLN A 124 7.21 18.71 11.05
CA GLN A 124 5.92 18.23 11.55
C GLN A 124 5.09 19.33 12.22
N PHE A 125 5.74 20.39 12.73
CA PHE A 125 5.03 21.45 13.44
C PHE A 125 3.96 22.15 12.58
N CYS A 126 4.24 22.27 11.28
CA CYS A 126 3.37 22.88 10.29
C CYS A 126 2.57 21.90 9.44
N TYR A 127 2.59 20.61 9.77
CA TYR A 127 1.71 19.66 9.11
C TYR A 127 0.24 20.06 9.26
N GLY A 128 -0.50 19.95 8.15
CA GLY A 128 -1.86 20.49 8.01
C GLY A 128 -1.92 21.87 7.34
N SER A 129 -0.83 22.64 7.36
CA SER A 129 -0.72 23.86 6.56
C SER A 129 -0.63 23.51 5.08
N ASN A 130 -1.37 24.25 4.24
CA ASN A 130 -1.49 23.99 2.81
C ASN A 130 -0.64 24.92 1.94
N ILE A 131 -0.01 25.95 2.51
CA ILE A 131 0.73 26.97 1.79
C ILE A 131 1.99 27.40 2.55
N ILE A 132 2.97 27.89 1.81
CA ILE A 132 4.17 28.56 2.37
C ILE A 132 4.07 30.07 2.17
N ALA A 133 4.92 30.84 2.86
CA ALA A 133 4.94 32.30 2.74
C ALA A 133 5.08 32.80 1.28
N MET A 134 5.78 32.05 0.42
CA MET A 134 5.95 32.36 -1.00
C MET A 134 4.69 32.16 -1.85
N ASP A 135 3.69 31.43 -1.35
CA ASP A 135 2.40 31.26 -2.06
C ASP A 135 1.42 32.42 -1.75
N LEU A 136 1.80 33.34 -0.85
CA LEU A 136 1.04 34.54 -0.53
C LEU A 136 1.28 35.65 -1.56
N GLN A 137 0.26 36.46 -1.82
CA GLN A 137 0.43 37.69 -2.60
C GLN A 137 1.20 38.73 -1.77
N ASN A 138 1.90 39.66 -2.42
CA ASN A 138 2.79 40.62 -1.76
C ASN A 138 2.10 41.40 -0.61
N PHE A 139 0.85 41.84 -0.80
CA PHE A 139 0.10 42.55 0.25
C PHE A 139 -0.25 41.65 1.44
N GLU A 140 -0.52 40.37 1.19
CA GLU A 140 -0.81 39.37 2.23
C GLU A 140 0.43 39.10 3.07
N LEU A 141 1.56 38.90 2.40
CA LEU A 141 2.85 38.70 3.04
C LEU A 141 3.24 39.92 3.90
N SER A 142 3.04 41.13 3.39
CA SER A 142 3.26 42.38 4.14
C SER A 142 2.43 42.43 5.43
N LYS A 143 1.15 42.05 5.38
CA LYS A 143 0.28 41.98 6.57
C LYS A 143 0.74 40.92 7.58
N VAL A 144 1.09 39.73 7.09
CA VAL A 144 1.67 38.65 7.92
C VAL A 144 2.94 39.13 8.61
N SER A 145 3.84 39.79 7.88
CA SER A 145 5.09 40.30 8.42
C SER A 145 4.90 41.42 9.43
N GLN A 146 3.98 42.37 9.19
CA GLN A 146 3.62 43.40 10.17
C GLN A 146 3.10 42.78 11.48
N PHE A 147 2.29 41.73 11.37
CA PHE A 147 1.79 41.00 12.53
C PHE A 147 2.92 40.30 13.30
N LEU A 148 3.81 39.59 12.61
CA LEU A 148 4.96 38.91 13.22
C LEU A 148 5.93 39.91 13.89
N LYS A 149 6.15 41.10 13.30
CA LYS A 149 6.95 42.15 13.93
C LYS A 149 6.37 42.64 15.25
N LYS A 150 5.04 42.79 15.34
CA LYS A 150 4.37 43.13 16.62
C LYS A 150 4.60 42.07 17.70
N MET A 151 4.93 40.84 17.31
CA MET A 151 5.32 39.75 18.21
C MET A 151 6.83 39.64 18.41
N ASN A 152 7.62 40.63 17.97
CA ASN A 152 9.08 40.60 17.97
C ASN A 152 9.70 39.42 17.19
N ILE A 153 9.00 38.91 16.16
CA ILE A 153 9.50 37.86 15.27
C ILE A 153 9.96 38.51 13.96
N SER A 154 11.28 38.60 13.77
CA SER A 154 11.91 39.09 12.53
C SER A 154 12.37 37.96 11.61
N ASP A 155 12.77 36.83 12.18
CA ASP A 155 13.22 35.63 11.48
C ASP A 155 12.35 34.43 11.88
N PHE A 156 11.89 33.66 10.90
CA PHE A 156 11.11 32.46 11.16
C PHE A 156 11.39 31.35 10.14
N TRP A 157 11.12 30.11 10.56
CA TRP A 157 11.30 28.94 9.72
C TRP A 157 10.33 28.90 8.54
N LEU A 158 10.86 28.63 7.34
CA LEU A 158 10.06 28.13 6.23
C LEU A 158 10.08 26.59 6.27
N PRO A 159 8.96 25.89 6.03
CA PRO A 159 8.91 24.42 6.02
C PRO A 159 9.55 23.87 4.73
N ILE A 160 10.83 24.19 4.52
CA ILE A 160 11.59 23.96 3.31
C ILE A 160 12.99 23.54 3.73
N ARG A 161 13.44 22.42 3.17
CA ARG A 161 14.72 21.81 3.51
C ARG A 161 15.29 21.07 2.30
N ARG A 162 16.61 21.03 2.20
CA ARG A 162 17.35 20.11 1.33
C ARG A 162 17.95 18.97 2.15
N ASN A 163 18.18 17.83 1.51
CA ASN A 163 18.75 16.66 2.20
C ASN A 163 20.26 16.81 2.44
N ASP A 164 20.96 17.41 1.48
CA ASP A 164 22.40 17.64 1.48
C ASP A 164 22.75 18.94 0.72
N GLU A 165 24.04 19.26 0.66
CA GLU A 165 24.58 20.48 0.05
C GLU A 165 24.34 20.64 -1.46
N LEU A 166 24.01 19.57 -2.18
CA LEU A 166 23.81 19.59 -3.63
C LEU A 166 22.36 19.36 -4.04
N MET A 167 21.53 18.84 -3.13
CA MET A 167 20.10 18.73 -3.33
C MET A 167 19.40 20.09 -3.38
N PRO A 168 18.35 20.22 -4.20
CA PRO A 168 17.51 21.41 -4.19
C PRO A 168 16.78 21.55 -2.84
N TYR A 169 16.43 22.79 -2.52
CA TYR A 169 15.51 23.06 -1.42
C TYR A 169 14.10 22.67 -1.82
N GLU A 170 13.48 21.79 -1.04
CA GLU A 170 12.15 21.25 -1.31
C GLU A 170 11.17 21.58 -0.19
N VAL A 171 9.91 21.83 -0.55
CA VAL A 171 8.82 22.04 0.41
C VAL A 171 8.53 20.74 1.18
N ARG A 172 8.49 20.84 2.51
CA ARG A 172 8.26 19.76 3.48
C ARG A 172 6.86 19.83 4.12
N LEU A 173 5.86 20.34 3.40
CA LEU A 173 4.45 20.33 3.82
C LEU A 173 3.66 19.26 3.07
N PRO A 174 2.87 18.42 3.76
CA PRO A 174 1.94 17.49 3.13
C PRO A 174 1.01 18.21 2.14
N GLY A 175 0.68 17.55 1.02
CA GLY A 175 -0.30 18.04 0.05
C GLY A 175 0.25 18.35 -1.33
N LYS A 176 -0.37 19.32 -2.02
CA LYS A 176 -0.09 19.61 -3.44
C LYS A 176 1.33 20.10 -3.70
N SER A 177 1.93 20.81 -2.73
CA SER A 177 3.29 21.35 -2.81
C SER A 177 4.34 20.44 -2.22
N TRP A 178 3.99 19.22 -1.77
CA TRP A 178 4.96 18.26 -1.24
C TRP A 178 6.11 18.04 -2.23
N ARG A 179 7.35 18.19 -1.76
CA ARG A 179 8.60 18.13 -2.54
C ARG A 179 8.66 19.11 -3.73
N LYS A 180 7.91 20.21 -3.69
CA LYS A 180 8.05 21.28 -4.69
C LYS A 180 9.44 21.93 -4.52
N GLU A 181 10.24 21.88 -5.58
CA GLU A 181 11.54 22.55 -5.64
C GLU A 181 11.38 24.08 -5.60
N ILE A 182 12.23 24.73 -4.81
CA ILE A 182 12.33 26.18 -4.73
C ILE A 182 13.43 26.67 -5.64
N ASN A 183 13.12 27.66 -6.48
CA ASN A 183 14.10 28.25 -7.38
C ASN A 183 15.25 28.88 -6.57
N ARG A 184 16.48 28.45 -6.88
CA ARG A 184 17.71 28.95 -6.26
C ARG A 184 17.87 30.47 -6.34
N SER A 185 17.34 31.12 -7.38
CA SER A 185 17.41 32.58 -7.53
C SER A 185 16.63 33.38 -6.47
N LEU A 186 15.70 32.73 -5.76
CA LEU A 186 14.91 33.35 -4.70
C LEU A 186 15.61 33.29 -3.34
N ILE A 187 16.72 32.55 -3.24
CA ILE A 187 17.40 32.22 -1.98
C ILE A 187 18.72 32.99 -1.91
N HIS A 188 18.90 33.77 -0.86
CA HIS A 188 20.20 34.29 -0.48
C HIS A 188 20.99 33.16 0.19
N LEU A 189 21.87 32.53 -0.58
CA LEU A 189 22.76 31.48 -0.09
C LEU A 189 23.95 32.11 0.63
N GLN A 190 24.19 31.71 1.88
CA GLN A 190 25.45 32.01 2.55
C GLN A 190 26.51 30.97 2.14
N ASN A 191 27.79 31.29 2.32
CA ASN A 191 28.92 30.44 1.92
C ASN A 191 29.10 29.17 2.78
N ASN A 192 28.11 28.78 3.59
CA ASN A 192 28.20 27.65 4.50
C ASN A 192 27.48 26.41 3.93
N PRO A 193 28.20 25.32 3.60
CA PRO A 193 27.60 24.12 3.00
C PRO A 193 26.61 23.40 3.95
N ASN A 194 26.75 23.56 5.27
CA ASN A 194 25.91 22.90 6.27
C ASN A 194 24.51 23.52 6.43
N GLU A 195 24.22 24.60 5.71
CA GLU A 195 22.92 25.24 5.74
C GLU A 195 21.94 24.47 4.85
N HIS A 196 21.07 23.67 5.48
CA HIS A 196 20.13 22.80 4.79
C HIS A 196 18.67 23.26 4.92
N CYS A 197 18.40 24.28 5.73
CA CYS A 197 17.06 24.80 5.97
C CYS A 197 16.95 26.25 5.49
N LEU A 198 15.71 26.70 5.21
CA LEU A 198 15.45 28.08 4.83
C LEU A 198 14.69 28.82 5.94
N LYS A 199 15.10 30.05 6.19
CA LYS A 199 14.35 31.02 6.99
C LYS A 199 13.84 32.16 6.13
N HIS A 200 12.78 32.79 6.59
CA HIS A 200 12.31 34.06 6.05
C HIS A 200 12.70 35.18 7.00
N THR A 201 13.39 36.19 6.46
CA THR A 201 13.81 37.39 7.19
C THR A 201 12.94 38.58 6.80
N ILE A 202 12.43 39.27 7.82
CA ILE A 202 11.57 40.44 7.70
C ILE A 202 12.41 41.71 7.91
N ASN A 203 12.71 42.43 6.83
CA ASN A 203 13.50 43.67 6.90
C ASN A 203 12.69 44.89 7.38
N ASN A 204 13.37 45.89 7.93
CA ASN A 204 12.78 47.12 8.53
C ASN A 204 12.34 48.21 7.56
N GLN A 205 12.12 47.88 6.29
CA GLN A 205 11.68 48.87 5.30
C GLN A 205 10.17 49.11 5.39
N THR A 206 9.76 50.31 4.99
CA THR A 206 8.37 50.80 5.02
C THR A 206 7.41 49.83 4.31
N PRO A 207 6.09 49.90 4.55
CA PRO A 207 5.12 49.02 3.89
C PRO A 207 5.19 49.05 2.35
N ALA A 208 5.70 50.14 1.77
CA ALA A 208 5.88 50.32 0.33
C ALA A 208 7.18 49.68 -0.20
N ASP A 209 8.25 49.62 0.60
CA ASP A 209 9.56 49.07 0.23
C ASP A 209 9.85 47.72 0.90
N PHE A 210 8.82 46.92 1.13
CA PHE A 210 8.98 45.64 1.82
C PHE A 210 9.79 44.62 0.98
N LYS A 211 11.07 44.43 1.31
CA LYS A 211 11.92 43.36 0.75
C LYS A 211 11.94 42.15 1.69
N SER A 212 11.17 41.11 1.35
CA SER A 212 11.31 39.78 1.93
C SER A 212 12.59 39.11 1.43
N GLN A 213 13.38 38.53 2.33
CA GLN A 213 14.56 37.75 1.96
C GLN A 213 14.44 36.33 2.51
N ILE A 214 14.71 35.36 1.65
CA ILE A 214 14.80 33.95 2.02
C ILE A 214 16.28 33.63 2.14
N VAL A 215 16.70 33.12 3.29
CA VAL A 215 18.11 32.93 3.61
C VAL A 215 18.32 31.48 4.01
N SER A 216 19.41 30.87 3.51
CA SER A 216 19.84 29.57 3.99
C SER A 216 20.37 29.68 5.43
N VAL A 217 20.13 28.65 6.24
CA VAL A 217 20.57 28.62 7.64
C VAL A 217 20.74 27.16 8.11
N ASP A 218 21.59 26.95 9.11
CA ASP A 218 21.71 25.67 9.81
C ASP A 218 20.36 25.28 10.42
N CYS A 219 19.88 24.07 10.15
CA CYS A 219 18.62 23.55 10.68
C CYS A 219 18.55 23.51 12.21
N ASN A 220 19.69 23.57 12.91
CA ASN A 220 19.77 23.62 14.37
C ASN A 220 19.62 25.02 14.96
N ALA A 221 19.51 26.07 14.13
CA ALA A 221 19.25 27.43 14.62
C ALA A 221 17.93 27.50 15.41
N PHE A 222 17.83 28.41 16.36
CA PHE A 222 16.62 28.58 17.18
C PHE A 222 15.79 29.73 16.63
N LEU A 223 14.74 29.42 15.86
CA LEU A 223 13.81 30.39 15.27
C LEU A 223 12.37 30.00 15.57
N ASN A 224 11.44 30.97 15.56
CA ASN A 224 10.02 30.65 15.64
C ASN A 224 9.57 29.89 14.39
N ALA A 225 8.73 28.88 14.57
CA ALA A 225 8.07 28.20 13.47
C ALA A 225 6.71 28.86 13.20
N VAL A 226 6.46 29.26 11.95
CA VAL A 226 5.22 29.95 11.55
C VAL A 226 4.54 29.15 10.44
N CYS A 227 3.34 28.64 10.73
CA CYS A 227 2.54 27.87 9.78
C CYS A 227 1.36 28.72 9.30
N ILE A 228 1.16 28.77 7.99
CA ILE A 228 0.19 29.66 7.35
C ILE A 228 -0.96 28.83 6.77
N PHE A 229 -2.19 29.21 7.06
CA PHE A 229 -3.37 28.55 6.51
C PHE A 229 -4.22 29.57 5.75
N LYS A 230 -4.59 29.22 4.51
CA LYS A 230 -5.44 30.06 3.64
C LYS A 230 -6.58 29.23 3.07
N SER A 231 -7.79 29.79 3.11
CA SER A 231 -9.04 29.29 2.51
C SER A 231 -9.62 27.95 3.02
N GLU A 232 -8.81 26.90 3.16
CA GLU A 232 -9.28 25.53 3.42
C GLU A 232 -8.74 25.01 4.76
N LEU A 233 -9.50 25.20 5.84
CA LEU A 233 -9.16 24.71 7.18
C LEU A 233 -9.88 23.43 7.60
N ILE A 234 -10.84 22.98 6.79
CA ILE A 234 -11.70 21.84 7.11
C ILE A 234 -11.70 20.81 5.98
N SER A 235 -11.60 19.54 6.34
CA SER A 235 -11.61 18.38 5.45
C SER A 235 -12.61 17.35 5.97
N ASN A 236 -13.06 16.41 5.15
CA ASN A 236 -13.84 15.25 5.58
C ASN A 236 -13.13 13.92 5.30
N ALA A 237 -11.82 13.96 5.01
CA ALA A 237 -11.02 12.76 4.83
C ALA A 237 -11.13 11.86 6.06
N GLY A 238 -11.53 10.60 5.85
CA GLY A 238 -11.73 9.58 6.88
C GLY A 238 -12.95 9.76 7.79
N CYS A 239 -13.67 10.88 7.69
CA CYS A 239 -14.84 11.15 8.52
C CYS A 239 -16.10 10.45 7.98
N PRO A 240 -17.04 10.08 8.87
CA PRO A 240 -18.37 9.61 8.44
C PRO A 240 -19.10 10.64 7.58
N SER A 241 -20.10 10.18 6.84
CA SER A 241 -21.01 11.06 6.11
C SER A 241 -21.65 12.09 7.05
N GLY A 242 -21.55 13.37 6.71
CA GLY A 242 -22.05 14.47 7.54
C GLY A 242 -21.08 15.02 8.58
N PHE A 243 -19.90 14.40 8.73
CA PHE A 243 -18.86 14.83 9.66
C PHE A 243 -17.69 15.48 8.89
N GLY A 244 -16.91 16.31 9.60
CA GLY A 244 -15.66 16.87 9.11
C GLY A 244 -14.65 17.11 10.22
N ALA A 245 -13.41 17.39 9.86
CA ALA A 245 -12.28 17.60 10.74
C ALA A 245 -11.50 18.87 10.35
N LEU A 246 -10.65 19.35 11.25
CA LEU A 246 -9.67 20.39 10.94
C LEU A 246 -8.49 19.78 10.17
N VAL A 247 -7.96 20.50 9.19
CA VAL A 247 -6.85 20.00 8.35
C VAL A 247 -5.58 19.67 9.14
N TYR A 248 -5.35 20.31 10.28
CA TYR A 248 -4.20 20.05 11.16
C TYR A 248 -4.54 19.11 12.35
N GLN A 249 -5.80 18.67 12.47
CA GLN A 249 -6.24 17.61 13.37
C GLN A 249 -7.17 16.63 12.62
N PRO A 250 -6.69 16.00 11.53
CA PRO A 250 -7.57 15.34 10.57
C PRO A 250 -8.21 14.04 11.10
N ALA A 251 -7.67 13.43 12.15
CA ALA A 251 -8.23 12.21 12.76
C ALA A 251 -9.43 12.48 13.69
N VAL A 252 -9.73 13.74 14.03
CA VAL A 252 -10.83 14.08 14.95
C VAL A 252 -11.97 14.71 14.15
N CYS A 253 -13.00 13.91 13.93
CA CYS A 253 -14.18 14.28 13.16
C CYS A 253 -15.29 14.80 14.07
N TYR A 254 -16.02 15.81 13.60
CA TYR A 254 -17.13 16.46 14.29
C TYR A 254 -18.33 16.55 13.35
N GLY A 255 -19.53 16.35 13.89
CA GLY A 255 -20.75 16.33 13.10
C GLY A 255 -21.96 16.11 13.99
N ILE A 256 -23.14 15.97 13.38
CA ILE A 256 -24.36 15.62 14.09
C ILE A 256 -24.64 14.16 13.79
N ASP A 257 -24.73 13.37 14.85
CA ASP A 257 -25.31 12.05 14.76
C ASP A 257 -26.80 12.19 14.51
N TRP A 258 -27.30 11.60 13.41
CA TRP A 258 -28.73 11.57 13.02
C TRP A 258 -29.36 10.19 13.18
N ASN A 259 -28.59 9.16 13.53
CA ASN A 259 -29.03 7.76 13.51
C ASN A 259 -28.80 7.02 14.85
N ASN A 260 -28.52 7.73 15.94
CA ASN A 260 -28.20 7.16 17.26
C ASN A 260 -27.05 6.13 17.22
N THR A 261 -25.98 6.51 16.53
CA THR A 261 -24.74 5.73 16.50
C THR A 261 -23.94 5.89 17.80
N THR A 262 -22.87 5.11 17.97
CA THR A 262 -22.03 5.13 19.18
C THR A 262 -20.97 6.24 19.17
N TYR A 263 -21.27 7.42 18.63
CA TYR A 263 -20.33 8.55 18.64
C TYR A 263 -20.31 9.25 20.00
N GLU A 264 -19.17 9.86 20.35
CA GLU A 264 -19.01 10.56 21.63
C GLU A 264 -19.76 11.90 21.56
N PRO A 265 -20.74 12.16 22.44
CA PRO A 265 -21.43 13.44 22.48
C PRO A 265 -20.47 14.59 22.81
N LEU A 266 -20.62 15.71 22.10
CA LEU A 266 -19.91 16.95 22.39
C LEU A 266 -20.77 17.83 23.30
N ASP A 267 -20.26 18.17 24.48
CA ASP A 267 -20.98 19.09 25.37
C ASP A 267 -20.89 20.56 24.91
N LEU A 268 -21.77 21.39 25.46
CA LEU A 268 -21.81 22.82 25.18
C LEU A 268 -20.49 23.52 25.50
N LYS A 269 -19.79 23.13 26.56
CA LYS A 269 -18.55 23.78 27.00
C LYS A 269 -17.44 23.58 25.96
N GLU A 270 -17.33 22.37 25.42
CA GLU A 270 -16.41 22.02 24.34
C GLU A 270 -16.85 22.68 23.03
N TYR A 271 -18.14 22.70 22.71
CA TYR A 271 -18.69 23.45 21.57
C TYR A 271 -18.29 24.93 21.63
N LEU A 272 -18.54 25.60 22.76
CA LEU A 272 -18.20 27.01 22.94
C LEU A 272 -16.69 27.27 22.84
N LYS A 273 -15.83 26.33 23.26
CA LYS A 273 -14.37 26.42 23.07
C LYS A 273 -13.94 26.30 21.60
N LYS A 274 -14.75 25.66 20.76
CA LYS A 274 -14.43 25.28 19.38
C LYS A 274 -15.40 25.88 18.36
N ARG A 275 -16.25 26.83 18.80
CA ARG A 275 -17.46 27.31 18.12
C ARG A 275 -17.18 27.79 16.70
N ASN A 276 -16.12 28.58 16.52
CA ASN A 276 -15.78 29.21 15.24
C ASN A 276 -15.64 28.22 14.08
N TRP A 277 -14.96 27.11 14.31
CA TRP A 277 -14.74 26.13 13.26
C TRP A 277 -15.78 25.02 13.27
N LEU A 278 -16.36 24.67 14.43
CA LEU A 278 -17.49 23.74 14.48
C LEU A 278 -18.66 24.25 13.64
N ARG A 279 -19.01 25.53 13.76
CA ARG A 279 -20.00 26.17 12.88
C ARG A 279 -19.70 25.96 11.39
N ARG A 280 -18.44 26.12 10.99
CA ARG A 280 -18.01 25.94 9.58
C ARG A 280 -18.09 24.49 9.13
N ILE A 281 -17.71 23.55 9.99
CA ILE A 281 -17.83 22.10 9.72
C ILE A 281 -19.30 21.74 9.54
N LEU A 282 -20.15 22.12 10.50
CA LEU A 282 -21.57 21.81 10.46
C LEU A 282 -22.25 22.45 9.24
N ALA A 283 -21.98 23.74 8.96
CA ALA A 283 -22.55 24.44 7.81
C ALA A 283 -22.15 23.80 6.46
N LYS A 284 -20.94 23.24 6.37
CA LYS A 284 -20.42 22.62 5.14
C LYS A 284 -20.91 21.18 4.95
N TYR A 285 -20.90 20.37 6.00
CA TYR A 285 -21.09 18.91 5.88
C TYR A 285 -22.49 18.42 6.28
N VAL A 286 -23.26 19.20 7.05
CA VAL A 286 -24.66 18.83 7.34
C VAL A 286 -25.49 18.93 6.05
N LEU A 287 -26.21 17.86 5.73
CA LEU A 287 -27.04 17.75 4.54
C LEU A 287 -28.08 18.88 4.47
N LYS A 288 -28.36 19.39 3.27
CA LYS A 288 -29.32 20.50 3.06
C LYS A 288 -30.67 20.26 3.74
N LYS A 289 -31.19 19.02 3.67
CA LYS A 289 -32.46 18.62 4.28
C LYS A 289 -32.50 18.78 5.82
N ASN A 290 -31.34 18.72 6.49
CA ASN A 290 -31.24 18.80 7.94
C ASN A 290 -30.83 20.20 8.43
N ARG A 291 -30.77 21.22 7.55
CA ARG A 291 -30.25 22.54 7.93
C ARG A 291 -31.12 23.31 8.91
N HIS A 292 -32.42 23.02 8.92
CA HIS A 292 -33.40 23.63 9.82
C HIS A 292 -33.70 22.75 11.04
N GLU A 293 -33.07 21.58 11.13
CA GLU A 293 -33.30 20.64 12.22
C GLU A 293 -32.54 21.05 13.48
N PHE A 294 -33.16 20.77 14.62
CA PHE A 294 -32.57 20.99 15.94
C PHE A 294 -31.88 19.72 16.44
N PHE A 295 -30.69 19.89 17.01
CA PHE A 295 -29.91 18.79 17.58
C PHE A 295 -29.54 19.07 19.03
N LYS A 296 -29.47 18.02 19.84
CA LYS A 296 -29.03 18.06 21.23
C LYS A 296 -27.59 18.58 21.31
N ILE A 297 -27.41 19.57 22.17
CA ILE A 297 -26.10 20.13 22.55
C ILE A 297 -25.79 19.90 24.04
N ASP A 298 -26.83 19.77 24.86
CA ASP A 298 -26.68 19.55 26.30
C ASP A 298 -27.98 18.97 26.90
N PHE A 299 -27.95 18.56 28.17
CA PHE A 299 -29.13 18.12 28.91
C PHE A 299 -28.99 18.39 30.41
N PHE A 300 -30.11 18.44 31.12
CA PHE A 300 -30.15 18.61 32.57
C PHE A 300 -31.38 17.92 33.16
N ILE A 301 -31.39 17.70 34.47
CA ILE A 301 -32.48 17.04 35.19
C ILE A 301 -33.12 18.06 36.14
N HIS A 302 -34.45 18.23 36.07
CA HIS A 302 -35.17 19.08 37.01
C HIS A 302 -35.14 18.45 38.40
N HIS A 303 -34.75 19.24 39.41
CA HIS A 303 -34.45 18.74 40.75
C HIS A 303 -35.66 18.03 41.40
N SER A 304 -36.87 18.60 41.24
CA SER A 304 -38.08 18.22 41.96
C SER A 304 -38.89 17.10 41.29
N THR A 305 -38.99 17.11 39.96
CA THR A 305 -39.76 16.12 39.18
C THR A 305 -38.90 15.00 38.64
N LYS A 306 -37.57 15.11 38.76
CA LYS A 306 -36.56 14.24 38.13
C LYS A 306 -36.72 14.08 36.61
N MET A 307 -37.51 14.96 35.98
CA MET A 307 -37.67 14.97 34.54
C MET A 307 -36.41 15.51 33.87
N GLU A 308 -35.97 14.83 32.82
CA GLU A 308 -34.83 15.27 32.02
C GLU A 308 -35.32 16.23 30.93
N TYR A 309 -34.55 17.30 30.73
CA TYR A 309 -34.75 18.30 29.72
C TYR A 309 -33.53 18.34 28.81
N VAL A 310 -33.79 18.51 27.52
CA VAL A 310 -32.75 18.54 26.48
C VAL A 310 -32.66 19.94 25.93
N ILE A 311 -31.44 20.47 25.89
CA ILE A 311 -31.14 21.71 25.19
C ILE A 311 -30.80 21.34 23.75
N LYS A 312 -31.60 21.86 22.83
CA LYS A 312 -31.37 21.72 21.39
C LYS A 312 -30.89 23.03 20.80
N MET A 313 -30.08 22.92 19.75
CA MET A 313 -29.52 24.03 19.00
C MET A 313 -29.78 23.81 17.50
N SER A 314 -30.10 24.86 16.76
CA SER A 314 -30.13 24.85 15.29
C SER A 314 -28.74 25.19 14.71
N LEU A 315 -28.53 25.06 13.39
CA LEU A 315 -27.29 25.53 12.75
C LEU A 315 -27.11 27.06 12.81
N SER A 316 -28.22 27.80 12.96
CA SER A 316 -28.21 29.25 13.21
C SER A 316 -27.91 29.60 14.67
N GLU A 317 -27.78 28.57 15.53
CA GLU A 317 -27.69 28.69 16.98
C GLU A 317 -28.93 29.27 17.66
N ASP A 318 -30.10 28.96 17.13
CA ASP A 318 -31.33 29.12 17.90
C ASP A 318 -31.37 28.02 18.94
N PHE A 319 -31.66 28.37 20.19
CA PHE A 319 -31.73 27.41 21.30
C PHE A 319 -33.19 27.13 21.69
N GLN A 320 -33.48 25.87 21.98
CA GLN A 320 -34.77 25.43 22.50
C GLN A 320 -34.57 24.44 23.64
N ILE A 321 -35.43 24.53 24.66
CA ILE A 321 -35.54 23.49 25.67
C ILE A 321 -36.76 22.67 25.34
N VAL A 322 -36.62 21.35 25.41
CA VAL A 322 -37.75 20.43 25.37
C VAL A 322 -37.63 19.41 26.50
N SER A 323 -38.76 18.90 26.97
CA SER A 323 -38.71 17.70 27.82
C SER A 323 -38.14 16.53 27.01
N LYS A 324 -37.34 15.68 27.66
CA LYS A 324 -36.85 14.46 27.05
C LYS A 324 -38.01 13.49 26.87
N GLY A 325 -38.49 13.39 25.64
CA GLY A 325 -39.46 12.38 25.24
C GLY A 325 -38.81 11.01 24.98
N LEU A 326 -39.63 10.05 24.54
CA LEU A 326 -39.17 8.71 24.13
C LEU A 326 -38.44 8.70 22.79
N LYS A 327 -38.68 9.70 21.92
CA LYS A 327 -38.04 9.80 20.61
C LYS A 327 -36.59 10.28 20.77
N TRP A 328 -35.69 9.60 20.08
CA TRP A 328 -34.29 10.00 20.03
C TRP A 328 -34.11 11.36 19.36
N ILE A 329 -33.12 12.12 19.84
CA ILE A 329 -32.81 13.47 19.36
C ILE A 329 -31.41 13.43 18.73
N PRO A 330 -31.26 13.91 17.48
CA PRO A 330 -29.95 14.08 16.84
C PRO A 330 -28.97 14.81 17.76
N THR A 331 -27.73 14.37 17.86
CA THR A 331 -26.80 14.88 18.88
C THR A 331 -25.51 15.38 18.24
N LEU A 332 -24.99 16.53 18.69
CA LEU A 332 -23.66 16.98 18.28
C LEU A 332 -22.63 16.01 18.86
N SER A 333 -21.78 15.45 18.00
CA SER A 333 -20.87 14.38 18.38
C SER A 333 -19.48 14.57 17.76
N LYS A 334 -18.49 13.94 18.38
CA LYS A 334 -17.14 13.77 17.83
C LYS A 334 -16.80 12.28 17.69
N GLN A 335 -15.90 11.99 16.76
CA GLN A 335 -15.37 10.65 16.54
C GLN A 335 -13.88 10.74 16.23
N ILE A 336 -13.08 9.93 16.93
CA ILE A 336 -11.68 9.72 16.63
C ILE A 336 -11.56 8.53 15.67
N VAL A 337 -11.04 8.76 14.48
CA VAL A 337 -10.82 7.71 13.48
C VAL A 337 -9.66 6.84 13.95
N LYS A 338 -9.87 5.51 14.00
CA LYS A 338 -8.86 4.54 14.45
C LYS A 338 -7.97 4.07 13.29
N SER A 339 -6.70 3.79 13.60
CA SER A 339 -5.65 3.38 12.63
C SER A 339 -5.77 1.92 12.14
N SER A 340 -6.82 1.17 12.51
CA SER A 340 -7.02 -0.22 12.06
C SER A 340 -7.21 -0.36 10.55
N SER A 341 -7.20 0.75 9.81
CA SER A 341 -7.36 0.82 8.36
C SER A 341 -6.21 1.61 7.74
N ALA A 342 -4.98 1.15 7.98
CA ALA A 342 -3.78 1.74 7.41
C ALA A 342 -3.93 1.90 5.88
N VAL A 343 -3.42 3.01 5.37
CA VAL A 343 -3.35 3.25 3.93
C VAL A 343 -2.18 2.46 3.38
N GLU A 344 -2.42 1.72 2.30
CA GLU A 344 -1.38 1.03 1.55
C GLU A 344 -1.42 1.45 0.10
N MET A 345 -0.23 1.61 -0.50
CA MET A 345 -0.06 2.01 -1.89
C MET A 345 0.91 1.07 -2.59
N VAL A 346 0.48 0.54 -3.74
CA VAL A 346 1.28 -0.40 -4.53
C VAL A 346 1.38 0.09 -5.98
N LEU A 347 2.60 0.16 -6.50
CA LEU A 347 2.87 0.35 -7.93
C LEU A 347 3.07 -0.99 -8.60
N GLU A 348 2.32 -1.26 -9.66
CA GLU A 348 2.50 -2.47 -10.47
C GLU A 348 2.46 -2.17 -11.97
N ILE A 349 3.05 -3.07 -12.75
CA ILE A 349 3.05 -3.02 -14.21
C ILE A 349 1.78 -3.67 -14.73
N ASP A 350 1.03 -2.93 -15.53
CA ASP A 350 0.12 -3.55 -16.48
C ASP A 350 0.93 -4.02 -17.68
N HIS A 351 1.27 -5.32 -17.68
CA HIS A 351 2.07 -5.93 -18.74
C HIS A 351 1.45 -5.74 -20.12
N ARG A 352 0.11 -5.69 -20.23
CA ARG A 352 -0.60 -5.54 -21.50
C ARG A 352 -0.73 -4.08 -21.93
N SER A 353 -1.10 -3.17 -21.04
CA SER A 353 -1.20 -1.74 -21.40
C SER A 353 0.16 -1.02 -21.45
N LYS A 354 1.26 -1.71 -21.12
CA LYS A 354 2.62 -1.15 -20.97
C LYS A 354 2.64 0.07 -20.05
N GLY A 355 1.76 0.09 -19.06
CA GLY A 355 1.53 1.23 -18.16
C GLY A 355 1.79 0.86 -16.72
N VAL A 356 2.02 1.87 -15.88
CA VAL A 356 2.17 1.71 -14.44
C VAL A 356 0.84 2.09 -13.79
N ARG A 357 0.34 1.22 -12.90
CA ARG A 357 -0.87 1.47 -12.12
C ARG A 357 -0.50 1.64 -10.65
N LEU A 358 -1.17 2.58 -10.00
CA LEU A 358 -1.13 2.80 -8.56
C LEU A 358 -2.44 2.27 -7.97
N VAL A 359 -2.34 1.27 -7.11
CA VAL A 359 -3.47 0.76 -6.33
C VAL A 359 -3.37 1.33 -4.92
N ILE A 360 -4.45 1.95 -4.44
CA ILE A 360 -4.54 2.54 -3.10
C ILE A 360 -5.63 1.83 -2.31
N TYR A 361 -5.24 1.25 -1.18
CA TYR A 361 -6.16 0.73 -0.17
C TYR A 361 -6.45 1.80 0.87
N ASN A 362 -7.70 1.92 1.27
CA ASN A 362 -8.18 2.87 2.26
C ASN A 362 -7.85 4.34 1.94
N ARG A 363 -7.93 4.73 0.65
CA ARG A 363 -7.66 6.09 0.16
C ARG A 363 -8.41 7.17 0.94
N LYS A 364 -9.62 6.89 1.46
CA LYS A 364 -10.36 7.83 2.33
C LYS A 364 -9.55 8.39 3.51
N TYR A 365 -8.56 7.64 4.03
CA TYR A 365 -7.71 8.06 5.14
C TYR A 365 -6.41 8.77 4.70
N LEU A 366 -6.23 9.06 3.41
CA LEU A 366 -5.18 9.97 2.96
C LEU A 366 -5.57 11.41 3.23
N TRP A 367 -4.62 12.16 3.77
CA TRP A 367 -4.76 13.57 4.02
C TRP A 367 -4.85 14.34 2.70
N LYS A 368 -5.92 15.12 2.58
CA LYS A 368 -6.15 16.06 1.49
C LYS A 368 -6.83 17.31 2.02
N ASN A 369 -6.38 18.46 1.55
CA ASN A 369 -6.98 19.76 1.80
C ASN A 369 -8.14 20.07 0.84
N ASN A 370 -8.07 19.55 -0.39
CA ASN A 370 -9.08 19.73 -1.43
C ASN A 370 -9.61 18.38 -1.92
N ASN A 371 -10.92 18.30 -2.17
CA ASN A 371 -11.58 17.09 -2.66
C ASN A 371 -11.16 16.69 -4.09
N SER A 372 -10.69 17.63 -4.91
CA SER A 372 -10.15 17.37 -6.25
C SER A 372 -8.76 16.72 -6.24
N TYR A 373 -8.02 16.84 -5.13
CA TYR A 373 -6.70 16.25 -4.97
C TYR A 373 -6.79 14.82 -4.44
N VAL A 374 -6.00 13.91 -5.03
CA VAL A 374 -6.03 12.48 -4.70
C VAL A 374 -5.51 12.18 -3.29
N GLY A 375 -4.67 13.07 -2.74
CA GLY A 375 -3.94 12.83 -1.49
C GLY A 375 -2.53 12.26 -1.71
N VAL A 376 -2.14 12.02 -2.97
CA VAL A 376 -0.88 11.37 -3.37
C VAL A 376 -0.15 12.19 -4.43
N LYS A 377 1.19 12.23 -4.34
CA LYS A 377 2.09 12.67 -5.40
C LYS A 377 2.95 11.52 -5.87
N CYS A 378 3.13 11.40 -7.17
CA CYS A 378 4.12 10.50 -7.74
C CYS A 378 5.26 11.31 -8.35
N PHE A 379 6.45 10.74 -8.27
CA PHE A 379 7.69 11.35 -8.71
C PHE A 379 8.40 10.44 -9.70
N ALA A 380 9.18 11.05 -10.59
CA ALA A 380 10.16 10.37 -11.43
C ALA A 380 11.55 10.94 -11.14
N LEU A 381 12.52 10.08 -10.81
CA LEU A 381 13.92 10.47 -10.62
C LEU A 381 14.60 10.61 -11.99
N LEU A 382 14.53 11.82 -12.56
CA LEU A 382 15.12 12.06 -13.88
C LEU A 382 16.64 12.05 -13.81
N LYS A 383 17.21 12.71 -12.80
CA LYS A 383 18.63 12.88 -12.53
C LYS A 383 18.82 13.39 -11.11
N TYR A 384 20.07 13.42 -10.66
CA TYR A 384 20.45 13.94 -9.35
C TYR A 384 19.90 15.35 -9.14
N GLY A 385 19.18 15.54 -8.03
CA GLY A 385 18.57 16.83 -7.68
C GLY A 385 17.42 17.27 -8.57
N THR A 386 16.90 16.42 -9.48
CA THR A 386 15.72 16.78 -10.30
C THR A 386 14.65 15.71 -10.21
N LEU A 387 13.60 16.02 -9.45
CA LEU A 387 12.39 15.22 -9.33
C LEU A 387 11.30 15.81 -10.22
N LYS A 388 10.76 15.00 -11.14
CA LYS A 388 9.61 15.41 -11.96
C LYS A 388 8.32 14.89 -11.36
N ASN A 389 7.37 15.81 -11.15
CA ASN A 389 6.01 15.45 -10.76
C ASN A 389 5.33 14.63 -11.86
N VAL A 390 4.74 13.51 -11.47
CA VAL A 390 4.00 12.59 -12.34
C VAL A 390 2.51 12.80 -12.16
N ARG A 391 1.81 12.92 -13.29
CA ARG A 391 0.34 13.05 -13.30
C ARG A 391 -0.30 11.70 -12.99
N LEU A 392 -1.33 11.74 -12.15
CA LEU A 392 -2.20 10.61 -11.82
C LEU A 392 -3.57 10.81 -12.48
N ASP A 393 -4.10 9.77 -13.11
CA ASP A 393 -5.48 9.75 -13.58
C ASP A 393 -6.25 8.63 -12.85
N LEU A 394 -7.41 8.96 -12.27
CA LEU A 394 -8.26 7.97 -11.61
C LEU A 394 -8.93 7.08 -12.67
N ILE A 395 -8.71 5.76 -12.58
CA ILE A 395 -9.33 4.77 -13.48
C ILE A 395 -10.64 4.28 -12.88
N TRP A 396 -10.60 3.87 -11.61
CA TRP A 396 -11.73 3.27 -10.92
C TRP A 396 -11.63 3.49 -9.42
N GLU A 397 -12.76 3.65 -8.75
CA GLU A 397 -12.85 3.76 -7.30
C GLU A 397 -14.21 3.27 -6.81
N ASN A 398 -14.21 2.53 -5.71
CA ASN A 398 -15.47 2.15 -5.06
C ASN A 398 -16.07 3.33 -4.29
N GLN A 399 -17.38 3.29 -4.05
CA GLN A 399 -18.11 4.37 -3.39
C GLN A 399 -17.52 4.79 -2.03
N GLU A 400 -16.98 3.84 -1.26
CA GLU A 400 -16.39 4.09 0.06
C GLU A 400 -14.96 4.63 0.01
N GLN A 401 -14.33 4.73 -1.17
CA GLN A 401 -12.91 5.07 -1.35
C GLN A 401 -11.97 4.18 -0.50
N SER A 402 -12.38 2.93 -0.26
CA SER A 402 -11.55 1.91 0.39
C SER A 402 -10.65 1.19 -0.61
N TYR A 403 -10.93 1.30 -1.91
CA TYR A 403 -10.12 0.74 -2.98
C TYR A 403 -10.17 1.65 -4.21
N SER A 404 -9.00 2.13 -4.66
CA SER A 404 -8.87 3.02 -5.81
C SER A 404 -7.74 2.55 -6.72
N ILE A 405 -7.97 2.63 -8.03
CA ILE A 405 -7.00 2.28 -9.07
C ILE A 405 -6.73 3.54 -9.90
N LEU A 406 -5.45 3.94 -9.98
CA LEU A 406 -5.00 5.10 -10.74
C LEU A 406 -3.96 4.72 -11.79
N LYS A 407 -3.96 5.44 -12.90
CA LYS A 407 -2.90 5.40 -13.92
C LYS A 407 -1.79 6.35 -13.52
N VAL A 408 -0.55 5.87 -13.56
CA VAL A 408 0.66 6.67 -13.38
C VAL A 408 1.21 7.04 -14.76
N ASN A 409 1.17 8.33 -15.11
CA ASN A 409 1.59 8.78 -16.44
C ASN A 409 3.11 8.88 -16.52
N ILE A 410 3.71 7.94 -17.26
CA ILE A 410 5.15 7.89 -17.51
C ILE A 410 5.60 9.19 -18.22
N VAL A 411 6.55 9.91 -17.64
CA VAL A 411 6.96 11.27 -18.08
C VAL A 411 8.31 11.34 -18.77
N SER A 412 9.01 10.21 -18.86
CA SER A 412 10.35 10.08 -19.43
C SER A 412 10.34 9.08 -20.58
N SER A 413 11.03 9.41 -21.68
CA SER A 413 11.34 8.48 -22.77
C SER A 413 12.46 7.51 -22.39
N TYR A 414 13.29 7.90 -21.42
CA TYR A 414 14.34 7.07 -20.86
C TYR A 414 13.86 6.37 -19.60
N ARG A 415 14.50 5.24 -19.32
CA ARG A 415 14.30 4.49 -18.09
C ARG A 415 14.49 5.39 -16.86
N THR A 416 13.59 5.30 -15.88
CA THR A 416 13.64 6.10 -14.65
C THR A 416 12.90 5.38 -13.52
N GLU A 417 13.22 5.75 -12.27
CA GLU A 417 12.50 5.26 -11.10
C GLU A 417 11.29 6.12 -10.81
N TYR A 418 10.19 5.46 -10.47
CA TYR A 418 8.94 6.04 -10.05
C TYR A 418 8.61 5.58 -8.64
N TRP A 419 8.01 6.48 -7.87
CA TRP A 419 7.36 6.14 -6.61
C TRP A 419 6.29 7.16 -6.30
N CYS A 420 5.41 6.83 -5.37
CA CYS A 420 4.34 7.69 -4.94
C CYS A 420 4.33 7.85 -3.43
N GLU A 421 4.07 9.05 -2.96
CA GLU A 421 4.03 9.44 -1.56
C GLU A 421 2.73 10.16 -1.22
N GLY A 422 2.19 9.85 -0.05
CA GLY A 422 1.03 10.49 0.55
C GLY A 422 1.19 10.55 2.07
N HIS A 423 0.34 11.30 2.74
CA HIS A 423 0.34 11.36 4.20
C HIS A 423 -1.01 10.87 4.69
N SER A 424 -1.05 9.99 5.68
CA SER A 424 -2.31 9.55 6.27
C SER A 424 -2.89 10.62 7.20
N ILE A 425 -4.18 10.53 7.53
CA ILE A 425 -4.77 11.38 8.58
C ILE A 425 -4.30 11.00 10.00
N PHE A 426 -3.61 9.87 10.16
CA PHE A 426 -3.07 9.40 11.42
C PHE A 426 -1.69 10.03 11.63
N GLU A 427 -1.66 11.16 12.34
CA GLU A 427 -0.42 11.89 12.65
C GLU A 427 0.43 12.28 11.43
N PHE A 428 -0.19 12.39 10.24
CA PHE A 428 0.52 12.64 8.99
C PHE A 428 1.61 11.62 8.68
N GLN A 429 1.43 10.35 9.09
CA GLN A 429 2.37 9.30 8.74
C GLN A 429 2.59 9.25 7.21
N LEU A 430 3.84 9.35 6.78
CA LEU A 430 4.23 9.21 5.38
C LEU A 430 3.97 7.78 4.92
N VAL A 431 3.18 7.65 3.86
CA VAL A 431 2.93 6.40 3.16
C VAL A 431 3.61 6.51 1.80
N SER A 432 4.42 5.52 1.46
CA SER A 432 5.16 5.50 0.20
C SER A 432 5.07 4.14 -0.47
N THR A 433 5.05 4.14 -1.79
CA THR A 433 5.20 2.91 -2.57
C THR A 433 6.66 2.46 -2.55
N ARG A 434 6.91 1.19 -2.87
CA ARG A 434 8.26 0.78 -3.26
C ARG A 434 8.71 1.54 -4.52
N LEU A 435 10.02 1.69 -4.68
CA LEU A 435 10.61 2.21 -5.91
C LEU A 435 10.27 1.24 -7.06
N PHE A 436 9.82 1.81 -8.17
CA PHE A 436 9.41 1.08 -9.35
C PHE A 436 10.24 1.55 -10.55
N VAL A 437 10.87 0.63 -11.28
CA VAL A 437 11.64 0.97 -12.50
C VAL A 437 10.87 0.48 -13.71
N ASP A 438 10.55 1.39 -14.64
CA ASP A 438 9.94 0.99 -15.91
C ASP A 438 10.94 0.17 -16.75
N VAL A 439 10.60 -1.07 -17.07
CA VAL A 439 11.45 -1.98 -17.85
C VAL A 439 11.15 -1.89 -19.35
N ASN A 440 9.98 -1.38 -19.73
CA ASN A 440 9.41 -1.64 -21.05
C ASN A 440 9.70 -0.54 -22.10
N ARG A 441 10.39 0.56 -21.76
CA ARG A 441 10.55 1.74 -22.64
C ARG A 441 11.96 2.15 -23.01
N SER A 442 13.01 1.43 -22.59
CA SER A 442 14.36 1.87 -22.93
C SER A 442 14.66 1.69 -24.42
N ILE A 443 14.86 2.81 -25.12
CA ILE A 443 15.30 2.86 -26.54
C ILE A 443 16.69 2.22 -26.71
N ALA A 444 17.43 2.05 -25.62
CA ALA A 444 18.79 1.57 -25.63
C ALA A 444 19.19 1.01 -24.26
N PRO A 445 20.21 0.15 -24.16
CA PRO A 445 20.76 -0.24 -22.88
C PRO A 445 21.30 0.95 -22.09
N VAL A 446 21.08 0.95 -20.78
CA VAL A 446 21.57 1.97 -19.85
C VAL A 446 22.69 1.39 -18.99
N PHE A 447 23.85 2.03 -19.07
CA PHE A 447 25.04 1.70 -18.30
C PHE A 447 25.20 2.67 -17.14
N VAL A 448 25.78 2.18 -16.05
CA VAL A 448 26.11 2.97 -14.86
C VAL A 448 27.62 3.12 -14.80
N LEU A 449 28.10 4.35 -14.76
CA LEU A 449 29.50 4.69 -14.58
C LEU A 449 29.68 5.34 -13.22
N ARG A 450 30.39 4.68 -12.30
CA ARG A 450 30.97 5.36 -11.14
C ARG A 450 32.30 5.94 -11.58
N TRP A 451 32.44 7.25 -11.54
CA TRP A 451 33.63 7.92 -12.04
C TRP A 451 34.23 8.81 -10.96
N ASN A 452 35.53 8.62 -10.70
CA ASN A 452 36.32 9.43 -9.78
C ASN A 452 37.28 10.29 -10.59
N VAL A 453 37.01 11.59 -10.63
CA VAL A 453 37.73 12.58 -11.44
C VAL A 453 38.60 13.44 -10.54
N SER A 454 39.88 13.57 -10.87
CA SER A 454 40.81 14.52 -10.25
C SER A 454 40.68 15.91 -10.88
N CYS A 455 40.54 16.94 -10.05
CA CYS A 455 40.39 18.34 -10.45
C CYS A 455 41.74 19.09 -10.54
N ILE A 456 42.87 18.41 -10.26
CA ILE A 456 44.17 19.05 -10.03
C ILE A 456 44.85 19.53 -11.34
N ASN A 457 44.57 18.93 -12.51
CA ASN A 457 45.48 19.08 -13.65
C ASN A 457 44.88 18.96 -15.06
N ALA A 458 43.62 19.36 -15.28
CA ALA A 458 43.00 19.21 -16.60
C ALA A 458 42.23 20.46 -17.02
N ASN A 459 42.77 21.20 -17.99
CA ASN A 459 42.05 22.23 -18.76
C ASN A 459 40.66 21.74 -19.24
N PHE A 460 40.46 20.43 -19.37
CA PHE A 460 39.20 19.81 -19.80
C PHE A 460 38.20 19.51 -18.66
N ALA A 461 38.66 19.05 -17.48
CA ALA A 461 37.77 18.68 -16.37
C ALA A 461 37.50 19.86 -15.43
N TYR A 462 38.28 20.94 -15.51
CA TYR A 462 38.12 22.14 -14.69
C TYR A 462 36.67 22.64 -14.67
N ASN A 463 36.07 22.81 -15.85
CA ASN A 463 34.67 23.25 -15.97
C ASN A 463 33.65 22.30 -15.29
N LEU A 464 33.93 20.99 -15.24
CA LEU A 464 33.07 20.03 -14.56
C LEU A 464 33.25 20.09 -13.04
N CYS A 465 34.48 20.30 -12.57
CA CYS A 465 34.80 20.45 -11.16
C CYS A 465 34.31 21.79 -10.58
N ASP A 466 34.34 22.86 -11.38
CA ASP A 466 33.82 24.17 -11.00
C ASP A 466 32.30 24.15 -10.85
N GLU A 467 31.60 23.53 -11.81
CA GLU A 467 30.15 23.43 -11.80
C GLU A 467 29.71 22.02 -12.26
N VAL A 468 29.39 21.16 -11.29
CA VAL A 468 28.96 19.78 -11.53
C VAL A 468 27.53 19.78 -12.10
N THR A 469 27.41 19.85 -13.42
CA THR A 469 26.12 19.80 -14.14
C THR A 469 26.14 18.78 -15.26
N ASP A 470 24.98 18.23 -15.63
CA ASP A 470 24.90 17.34 -16.80
C ASP A 470 25.29 18.07 -18.09
N LYS A 471 25.10 19.39 -18.16
CA LYS A 471 25.49 20.19 -19.32
C LYS A 471 27.01 20.18 -19.48
N ASN A 472 27.75 20.40 -18.39
CA ASN A 472 29.22 20.37 -18.41
C ASN A 472 29.73 18.94 -18.62
N LEU A 473 29.06 17.94 -18.03
CA LEU A 473 29.36 16.53 -18.28
C LEU A 473 29.12 16.14 -19.75
N ARG A 474 28.02 16.59 -20.35
CA ARG A 474 27.69 16.33 -21.76
C ARG A 474 28.68 17.01 -22.69
N LYS A 475 28.99 18.30 -22.46
CA LYS A 475 30.05 19.01 -23.19
C LYS A 475 31.40 18.31 -23.07
N LEU A 476 31.73 17.81 -21.87
CA LEU A 476 32.93 17.04 -21.67
C LEU A 476 32.90 15.78 -22.54
N ILE A 477 31.82 15.00 -22.52
CA ILE A 477 31.71 13.78 -23.34
C ILE A 477 31.67 14.10 -24.85
N GLU A 478 30.99 15.16 -25.27
CA GLU A 478 30.85 15.59 -26.66
C GLU A 478 32.15 16.15 -27.25
N SER A 479 32.85 17.02 -26.51
CA SER A 479 34.15 17.55 -26.94
C SER A 479 35.15 16.42 -27.22
N VAL A 480 34.99 15.31 -26.50
CA VAL A 480 35.84 14.12 -26.60
C VAL A 480 35.37 13.19 -27.71
N TYR A 481 34.06 13.01 -27.84
CA TYR A 481 33.47 12.27 -28.95
C TYR A 481 33.86 12.86 -30.30
N GLY A 482 33.87 14.21 -30.41
CA GLY A 482 34.31 14.94 -31.60
C GLY A 482 35.79 14.73 -31.93
N ASN A 483 36.65 14.55 -30.92
CA ASN A 483 38.10 14.39 -31.11
C ASN A 483 38.54 12.94 -31.42
N ASN A 484 37.87 11.93 -30.86
CA ASN A 484 38.40 10.55 -30.87
C ASN A 484 37.74 9.59 -31.88
N ASN A 485 36.84 10.09 -32.74
CA ASN A 485 36.28 9.34 -33.87
C ASN A 485 35.86 7.90 -33.50
N LEU A 486 35.08 7.73 -32.42
CA LEU A 486 34.67 6.41 -31.87
C LEU A 486 33.70 5.59 -32.76
N GLY A 487 33.62 5.96 -34.05
CA GLY A 487 33.13 5.19 -35.20
C GLY A 487 31.66 4.78 -35.17
N ASN A 488 31.29 3.98 -34.17
CA ASN A 488 30.04 3.22 -34.15
C ASN A 488 29.22 3.39 -32.88
N LEU A 489 29.71 4.05 -31.82
CA LEU A 489 28.91 4.27 -30.61
C LEU A 489 27.97 5.48 -30.77
N LEU A 490 26.68 5.30 -30.48
CA LEU A 490 25.69 6.37 -30.37
C LEU A 490 25.35 6.56 -28.89
N ILE A 491 25.58 7.76 -28.36
CA ILE A 491 25.20 8.12 -27.00
C ILE A 491 23.92 8.98 -27.11
N TYR A 492 22.80 8.44 -26.62
CA TYR A 492 21.53 9.16 -26.63
C TYR A 492 21.41 10.12 -25.45
N ASP A 493 21.85 9.67 -24.27
CA ASP A 493 21.68 10.42 -23.02
C ASP A 493 22.84 10.16 -22.05
N VAL A 494 23.19 11.20 -21.31
CA VAL A 494 24.16 11.17 -20.21
C VAL A 494 23.63 12.05 -19.10
N ARG A 495 23.51 11.48 -17.90
CA ARG A 495 22.97 12.18 -16.74
C ARG A 495 23.62 11.73 -15.44
N ILE A 496 23.84 12.66 -14.54
CA ILE A 496 24.31 12.40 -13.18
C ILE A 496 23.12 11.87 -12.38
N MET A 497 23.27 10.70 -11.76
CA MET A 497 22.24 10.09 -10.92
C MET A 497 22.52 10.24 -9.43
N ASN A 498 23.80 10.28 -9.06
CA ASN A 498 24.22 10.52 -7.68
C ASN A 498 25.61 11.16 -7.64
N ILE A 499 25.90 11.94 -6.61
CA ILE A 499 27.22 12.46 -6.29
C ILE A 499 27.60 11.87 -4.92
N GLU A 500 28.66 11.05 -4.88
CA GLU A 500 29.10 10.44 -3.62
C GLU A 500 29.77 11.47 -2.70
N TRP A 501 30.64 12.31 -3.26
CA TRP A 501 31.31 13.40 -2.55
C TRP A 501 32.01 14.36 -3.53
N ILE A 502 32.15 15.61 -3.09
CA ILE A 502 32.98 16.65 -3.69
C ILE A 502 34.01 17.05 -2.66
N LYS A 503 35.30 16.94 -2.98
CA LYS A 503 36.38 17.59 -2.23
C LYS A 503 37.14 18.47 -3.20
N ASN A 504 37.75 19.57 -2.74
CA ASN A 504 38.42 20.57 -3.59
C ASN A 504 39.33 19.99 -4.70
N MET A 505 39.82 18.76 -4.55
CA MET A 505 40.71 18.10 -5.50
C MET A 505 40.08 16.96 -6.31
N CYS A 506 38.90 16.45 -5.97
CA CYS A 506 38.29 15.28 -6.63
C CYS A 506 36.76 15.29 -6.52
N VAL A 507 36.10 14.74 -7.55
CA VAL A 507 34.65 14.50 -7.56
C VAL A 507 34.38 13.03 -7.86
N VAL A 508 33.49 12.41 -7.09
CA VAL A 508 33.00 11.06 -7.39
C VAL A 508 31.50 11.09 -7.63
N PHE A 509 31.08 10.66 -8.81
CA PHE A 509 29.66 10.62 -9.18
C PHE A 509 29.29 9.31 -9.88
N TRP A 510 28.00 9.02 -9.83
CA TRP A 510 27.32 7.95 -10.54
C TRP A 510 26.58 8.54 -11.73
N ILE A 511 26.93 8.11 -12.93
CA ILE A 511 26.37 8.58 -14.18
C ILE A 511 25.63 7.45 -14.86
N HIS A 512 24.47 7.76 -15.43
CA HIS A 512 23.82 6.90 -16.40
C HIS A 512 24.20 7.31 -17.81
N ILE A 513 24.57 6.32 -18.63
CA ILE A 513 24.90 6.48 -20.05
C ILE A 513 23.96 5.57 -20.85
N THR A 514 23.12 6.18 -21.67
CA THR A 514 22.22 5.47 -22.58
C THR A 514 22.87 5.41 -23.96
N ALA A 515 23.27 4.22 -24.41
CA ALA A 515 24.06 4.09 -25.64
C ALA A 515 23.79 2.81 -26.45
N THR A 516 23.94 2.89 -27.77
CA THR A 516 23.89 1.75 -28.70
C THR A 516 25.04 1.78 -29.70
N LEU A 517 25.16 0.72 -30.50
CA LEU A 517 25.95 0.78 -31.73
C LEU A 517 25.08 1.32 -32.86
N LYS A 518 25.66 2.05 -33.82
CA LYS A 518 25.01 2.48 -35.07
C LYS A 518 24.37 1.30 -35.79
N SER A 519 25.05 0.15 -35.80
CA SER A 519 24.59 -1.07 -36.46
C SER A 519 23.32 -1.67 -35.84
N THR A 520 23.03 -1.40 -34.57
CA THR A 520 21.85 -1.95 -33.85
C THR A 520 20.81 -0.89 -33.52
N ALA A 521 21.04 0.38 -33.86
CA ALA A 521 20.13 1.48 -33.58
C ALA A 521 18.74 1.25 -34.20
N SER A 522 18.68 0.71 -35.42
CA SER A 522 17.42 0.37 -36.11
C SER A 522 16.65 -0.77 -35.42
N THR A 523 17.35 -1.75 -34.85
CA THR A 523 16.76 -2.87 -34.11
C THR A 523 16.00 -2.37 -32.89
N TYR A 524 16.63 -1.49 -32.09
CA TYR A 524 15.98 -0.93 -30.91
C TYR A 524 14.78 -0.02 -31.26
N HIS A 525 14.86 0.78 -32.33
CA HIS A 525 13.73 1.61 -32.76
C HIS A 525 12.52 0.79 -33.23
N LYS A 526 12.75 -0.37 -33.89
CA LYS A 526 11.67 -1.28 -34.31
C LYS A 526 11.07 -2.08 -33.15
N GLU A 527 11.86 -2.46 -32.15
CA GLU A 527 11.38 -3.22 -30.99
C GLU A 527 10.36 -2.44 -30.14
N ILE A 528 10.46 -1.10 -30.05
CA ILE A 528 9.49 -0.26 -29.32
C ILE A 528 8.05 -0.46 -29.85
N ALA A 529 7.90 -0.73 -31.15
CA ALA A 529 6.60 -0.94 -31.77
C ALA A 529 5.97 -2.32 -31.46
N PHE A 530 6.77 -3.36 -31.15
CA PHE A 530 6.28 -4.76 -31.18
C PHE A 530 6.68 -5.67 -30.00
N VAL A 531 7.24 -5.19 -28.88
CA VAL A 531 7.71 -6.11 -27.82
C VAL A 531 6.57 -6.68 -26.94
N ASP A 532 6.48 -8.02 -26.94
CA ASP A 532 5.70 -8.93 -26.08
C ASP A 532 6.13 -8.99 -24.60
N ASN A 533 5.27 -9.60 -23.79
CA ASN A 533 5.17 -9.60 -22.32
C ASN A 533 6.35 -10.17 -21.48
N THR A 534 7.50 -10.53 -22.06
CA THR A 534 8.63 -11.07 -21.28
C THR A 534 9.83 -10.12 -21.27
N PRO A 535 10.44 -9.81 -20.10
CA PRO A 535 11.66 -9.01 -20.03
C PRO A 535 12.81 -9.73 -20.73
N ARG A 536 13.10 -9.33 -21.97
CA ARG A 536 14.11 -9.96 -22.82
C ARG A 536 15.53 -9.62 -22.30
N ILE A 537 16.41 -10.62 -22.21
CA ILE A 537 17.86 -10.39 -22.43
C ILE A 537 17.94 -9.57 -23.73
N PRO A 538 18.73 -8.47 -23.84
CA PRO A 538 18.80 -7.73 -25.09
C PRO A 538 19.00 -8.74 -26.23
N LYS A 539 18.11 -8.78 -27.23
CA LYS A 539 18.17 -9.79 -28.30
C LYS A 539 19.58 -9.83 -28.92
N ASP A 540 20.26 -8.69 -28.91
CA ASP A 540 21.68 -8.56 -29.21
C ASP A 540 22.55 -8.44 -27.95
N PHE A 541 22.62 -9.49 -27.11
CA PHE A 541 23.57 -9.55 -25.98
C PHE A 541 25.01 -9.26 -26.43
N VAL A 542 25.36 -9.67 -27.66
CA VAL A 542 26.65 -9.34 -28.29
C VAL A 542 26.82 -7.84 -28.50
N ALA A 543 25.80 -7.13 -28.99
CA ALA A 543 25.86 -5.68 -29.16
C ALA A 543 25.94 -4.98 -27.80
N PHE A 544 25.15 -5.43 -26.82
CA PHE A 544 25.21 -4.93 -25.45
C PHE A 544 26.62 -5.04 -24.84
N MET A 545 27.29 -6.20 -25.02
CA MET A 545 28.67 -6.39 -24.57
C MET A 545 29.68 -5.55 -25.36
N LYS A 546 29.49 -5.37 -26.67
CA LYS A 546 30.34 -4.49 -27.48
C LYS A 546 30.24 -3.03 -27.04
N VAL A 547 29.03 -2.52 -26.73
CA VAL A 547 28.85 -1.18 -26.17
C VAL A 547 29.62 -1.02 -24.87
N LYS A 548 29.54 -2.00 -23.97
CA LYS A 548 30.32 -2.00 -22.72
C LYS A 548 31.82 -1.86 -22.99
N ILE A 549 32.37 -2.69 -23.89
CA ILE A 549 33.81 -2.67 -24.24
C ILE A 549 34.20 -1.31 -24.83
N THR A 550 33.40 -0.77 -25.75
CA THR A 550 33.66 0.55 -26.35
C THR A 550 33.62 1.66 -25.29
N LEU A 551 32.66 1.65 -24.37
CA LEU A 551 32.60 2.59 -23.25
C LEU A 551 33.80 2.44 -22.30
N SER A 552 34.19 1.21 -21.96
CA SER A 552 35.38 0.96 -21.14
C SER A 552 36.65 1.51 -21.79
N ASN A 553 36.86 1.25 -23.09
CA ASN A 553 38.00 1.79 -23.83
C ASN A 553 37.97 3.31 -23.90
N PHE A 554 36.78 3.90 -24.07
CA PHE A 554 36.57 5.35 -24.07
C PHE A 554 37.05 5.99 -22.77
N PHE A 555 36.61 5.49 -21.60
CA PHE A 555 37.00 6.06 -20.32
C PHE A 555 38.43 5.70 -19.89
N LEU A 556 38.96 4.54 -20.32
CA LEU A 556 40.34 4.13 -20.02
C LEU A 556 41.39 5.01 -20.71
N ASN A 557 41.16 5.37 -21.97
CA ASN A 557 42.14 6.15 -22.75
C ASN A 557 42.11 7.65 -22.44
N PHE A 558 41.01 8.18 -21.89
CA PHE A 558 40.70 9.61 -21.96
C PHE A 558 41.19 10.46 -20.78
N ILE A 559 41.08 10.02 -19.52
CA ILE A 559 41.54 10.79 -18.36
C ILE A 559 42.65 10.05 -17.62
N LYS A 560 43.89 10.34 -18.01
CA LYS A 560 45.07 10.02 -17.18
C LYS A 560 44.79 10.58 -15.78
N ASN A 561 44.77 9.73 -14.75
CA ASN A 561 44.45 10.03 -13.34
C ASN A 561 42.97 9.97 -12.91
N SER A 562 42.06 9.33 -13.67
CA SER A 562 40.73 8.98 -13.16
C SER A 562 40.57 7.48 -12.93
N THR A 563 39.74 7.08 -11.97
CA THR A 563 39.30 5.68 -11.80
C THR A 563 37.83 5.58 -12.14
N TYR A 564 37.43 4.49 -12.79
CA TYR A 564 36.04 4.28 -13.16
C TYR A 564 35.61 2.84 -12.94
N LEU A 565 34.30 2.66 -12.73
CA LEU A 565 33.65 1.37 -12.67
C LEU A 565 32.40 1.41 -13.55
N LEU A 566 32.33 0.50 -14.52
CA LEU A 566 31.22 0.39 -15.46
C LEU A 566 30.34 -0.82 -15.12
N ARG A 567 29.06 -0.55 -14.88
CA ARG A 567 28.01 -1.53 -14.58
C ARG A 567 26.84 -1.39 -15.54
N SER A 568 25.94 -2.36 -15.52
CA SER A 568 24.62 -2.25 -16.15
C SER A 568 23.59 -1.84 -15.10
N THR A 569 22.54 -1.12 -15.51
CA THR A 569 21.36 -0.91 -14.66
C THR A 569 20.53 -2.19 -14.44
N ASP A 570 20.75 -3.25 -15.21
CA ASP A 570 19.94 -4.48 -15.19
C ASP A 570 20.72 -5.75 -14.85
N TYR A 571 21.95 -5.86 -15.34
CA TYR A 571 22.64 -7.14 -15.44
C TYR A 571 23.99 -7.13 -14.75
N CYS A 572 24.21 -8.10 -13.87
CA CYS A 572 25.55 -8.48 -13.47
C CYS A 572 26.24 -9.12 -14.68
N PHE A 573 27.32 -8.51 -15.15
CA PHE A 573 28.13 -9.06 -16.23
C PHE A 573 28.79 -10.38 -15.80
N SER A 574 29.05 -11.26 -16.77
CA SER A 574 29.83 -12.47 -16.52
C SER A 574 31.17 -12.14 -15.87
N GLU A 575 31.48 -12.85 -14.79
CA GLU A 575 32.70 -12.71 -13.99
C GLU A 575 33.36 -14.08 -13.87
N LEU A 576 34.70 -14.12 -13.91
CA LEU A 576 35.48 -15.32 -13.66
C LEU A 576 35.83 -15.38 -12.18
N SER A 577 35.52 -16.50 -11.53
CA SER A 577 36.09 -16.87 -10.23
C SER A 577 36.78 -18.23 -10.33
N PHE A 578 37.48 -18.61 -9.27
CA PHE A 578 38.18 -19.89 -9.17
C PHE A 578 37.64 -20.68 -7.99
N SER A 579 37.42 -21.97 -8.19
CA SER A 579 37.21 -22.92 -7.08
C SER A 579 38.54 -23.30 -6.43
N ASN A 580 38.46 -24.00 -5.29
CA ASN A 580 39.65 -24.46 -4.55
C ASN A 580 40.56 -25.40 -5.34
N ASP A 581 40.00 -26.17 -6.27
CA ASP A 581 40.73 -27.08 -7.17
C ASP A 581 41.27 -26.37 -8.43
N GLY A 582 41.13 -25.04 -8.53
CA GLY A 582 41.60 -24.25 -9.67
C GLY A 582 40.64 -24.24 -10.87
N MET A 583 39.47 -24.85 -10.78
CA MET A 583 38.50 -24.81 -11.89
C MET A 583 37.99 -23.38 -12.14
N HIS A 584 38.01 -22.98 -13.42
CA HIS A 584 37.48 -21.69 -13.87
C HIS A 584 35.94 -21.67 -13.83
N LEU A 585 35.38 -20.85 -12.94
CA LEU A 585 33.95 -20.68 -12.75
C LEU A 585 33.48 -19.38 -13.42
N TRP A 586 32.85 -19.51 -14.59
CA TRP A 586 32.24 -18.37 -15.28
C TRP A 586 30.79 -18.22 -14.86
N TRP A 587 30.49 -17.20 -14.06
CA TRP A 587 29.12 -16.84 -13.71
C TRP A 587 28.39 -16.34 -14.95
N THR A 588 27.19 -16.84 -15.20
CA THR A 588 26.37 -16.39 -16.33
C THR A 588 25.92 -14.95 -16.11
N THR A 589 25.88 -14.12 -17.16
CA THR A 589 25.25 -12.79 -17.05
C THR A 589 23.82 -12.97 -16.56
N THR A 590 23.47 -12.28 -15.47
CA THR A 590 22.21 -12.50 -14.75
C THR A 590 21.62 -11.18 -14.31
N ARG A 591 20.28 -11.10 -14.25
CA ARG A 591 19.57 -9.88 -13.89
C ARG A 591 19.58 -9.63 -12.39
N ILE A 592 19.52 -8.37 -11.96
CA ILE A 592 19.34 -7.99 -10.55
C ILE A 592 18.13 -8.75 -9.96
N GLY A 593 18.32 -9.34 -8.78
CA GLY A 593 17.32 -10.15 -8.07
C GLY A 593 17.32 -11.63 -8.44
N GLU A 594 18.01 -12.03 -9.52
CA GLU A 594 18.08 -13.42 -9.96
C GLU A 594 19.35 -14.13 -9.51
N ILE A 595 19.23 -15.45 -9.39
CA ILE A 595 20.30 -16.37 -9.02
C ILE A 595 20.97 -16.90 -10.29
N ALA A 596 22.29 -16.79 -10.35
CA ALA A 596 23.14 -17.27 -11.44
C ALA A 596 23.82 -18.58 -11.09
N MET A 597 23.89 -19.47 -12.06
CA MET A 597 24.79 -20.62 -12.05
C MET A 597 26.06 -20.32 -12.84
N THR A 598 27.05 -21.19 -12.70
CA THR A 598 28.23 -21.21 -13.54
C THR A 598 27.92 -21.85 -14.89
N LYS A 599 28.58 -21.39 -15.96
CA LYS A 599 28.44 -21.97 -17.31
C LYS A 599 28.78 -23.47 -17.33
N LYS A 600 29.84 -23.85 -16.61
CA LYS A 600 30.15 -25.26 -16.32
C LYS A 600 29.40 -25.67 -15.07
N LEU A 601 28.81 -26.86 -15.04
CA LEU A 601 28.17 -27.38 -13.84
C LEU A 601 29.17 -27.47 -12.68
N CYS A 602 28.79 -26.90 -11.55
CA CYS A 602 29.48 -27.04 -10.28
C CYS A 602 28.42 -27.34 -9.23
N ILE A 603 28.35 -28.61 -8.83
CA ILE A 603 27.29 -29.15 -7.96
C ILE A 603 27.88 -29.43 -6.57
N GLN A 604 27.11 -29.20 -5.52
CA GLN A 604 27.42 -29.52 -4.13
C GLN A 604 27.04 -30.98 -3.82
N LYS A 605 27.54 -31.52 -2.70
CA LYS A 605 27.26 -32.91 -2.28
C LYS A 605 25.78 -33.23 -2.10
N ASP A 606 24.97 -32.24 -1.75
CA ASP A 606 23.53 -32.37 -1.55
C ASP A 606 22.73 -32.23 -2.87
N GLY A 607 23.40 -32.03 -4.00
CA GLY A 607 22.79 -31.84 -5.31
C GLY A 607 22.37 -30.41 -5.63
N MET A 608 22.68 -29.43 -4.76
CA MET A 608 22.48 -28.02 -5.05
C MET A 608 23.56 -27.51 -6.01
N PRO A 609 23.24 -26.67 -6.99
CA PRO A 609 24.27 -25.97 -7.74
C PRO A 609 24.91 -24.88 -6.88
N TYR A 610 26.19 -24.57 -7.10
CA TYR A 610 26.75 -23.32 -6.61
C TYR A 610 26.11 -22.16 -7.34
N THR A 611 25.70 -21.15 -6.58
CA THR A 611 25.00 -20.00 -7.13
C THR A 611 25.47 -18.67 -6.58
N ARG A 612 25.24 -17.61 -7.36
CA ARG A 612 25.43 -16.22 -6.93
C ARG A 612 24.20 -15.39 -7.23
N LEU A 613 23.77 -14.62 -6.25
CA LEU A 613 22.71 -13.64 -6.42
C LEU A 613 23.27 -12.37 -7.07
N CYS A 614 22.64 -11.92 -8.15
CA CYS A 614 22.91 -10.59 -8.69
C CYS A 614 22.16 -9.54 -7.87
N LEU A 615 22.91 -8.63 -7.25
CA LEU A 615 22.39 -7.53 -6.44
C LEU A 615 22.53 -6.22 -7.21
N GLY A 616 21.91 -5.16 -6.70
CA GLY A 616 22.04 -3.83 -7.27
C GLY A 616 20.77 -3.01 -7.08
N ASP A 617 20.87 -1.76 -7.49
CA ASP A 617 19.75 -0.84 -7.61
C ASP A 617 19.93 -0.02 -8.91
N PHE A 618 18.94 0.81 -9.22
CA PHE A 618 18.95 1.58 -10.46
C PHE A 618 20.10 2.60 -10.53
N VAL A 619 20.44 3.22 -9.40
CA VAL A 619 21.42 4.32 -9.33
C VAL A 619 22.85 3.77 -9.44
N HIS A 620 23.17 2.72 -8.70
CA HIS A 620 24.51 2.15 -8.55
C HIS A 620 24.77 0.95 -9.47
N GLY A 621 23.73 0.46 -10.16
CA GLY A 621 23.80 -0.65 -11.10
C GLY A 621 24.06 -2.02 -10.44
N ALA A 622 24.09 -3.03 -11.29
CA ALA A 622 24.18 -4.43 -10.91
C ALA A 622 25.60 -4.84 -10.47
N TYR A 623 25.69 -5.64 -9.41
CA TYR A 623 26.91 -6.25 -8.92
C TYR A 623 26.64 -7.60 -8.25
N TRP A 624 27.64 -8.49 -8.27
CA TRP A 624 27.48 -9.82 -7.71
C TRP A 624 27.59 -9.84 -6.18
N LYS A 625 26.74 -10.64 -5.52
CA LYS A 625 26.91 -10.98 -4.10
C LYS A 625 28.28 -11.65 -3.89
N LYS A 626 28.98 -11.26 -2.81
CA LYS A 626 30.26 -11.86 -2.42
C LYS A 626 30.06 -13.31 -2.00
N LEU A 627 30.96 -14.19 -2.43
CA LEU A 627 31.02 -15.57 -1.96
C LEU A 627 31.56 -15.56 -0.53
N THR A 628 30.84 -16.20 0.41
CA THR A 628 31.25 -16.30 1.82
C THR A 628 32.14 -17.51 2.08
N GLN A 629 32.07 -18.52 1.22
CA GLN A 629 32.83 -19.76 1.34
C GLN A 629 33.51 -20.10 0.01
N PRO A 630 34.66 -20.78 0.05
CA PRO A 630 35.30 -21.27 -1.15
C PRO A 630 34.44 -22.32 -1.86
N VAL A 631 34.52 -22.37 -3.19
CA VAL A 631 33.71 -23.27 -4.02
C VAL A 631 34.42 -24.62 -4.18
N VAL A 632 33.72 -25.72 -3.90
CA VAL A 632 34.19 -27.11 -4.06
C VAL A 632 33.18 -27.88 -4.90
N CYS A 633 33.51 -28.19 -6.15
CA CYS A 633 32.58 -28.82 -7.08
C CYS A 633 32.66 -30.35 -7.02
N GLU A 634 31.52 -31.01 -6.91
CA GLU A 634 31.35 -32.44 -7.10
C GLU A 634 30.96 -32.75 -8.56
N SER A 635 31.20 -33.99 -8.98
CA SER A 635 30.77 -34.45 -10.31
C SER A 635 29.24 -34.55 -10.38
N PRO A 636 28.58 -33.96 -11.38
CA PRO A 636 27.13 -34.03 -11.52
C PRO A 636 26.68 -35.45 -11.84
N LYS A 637 25.46 -35.82 -11.40
CA LYS A 637 24.81 -37.06 -11.82
C LYS A 637 24.52 -37.04 -13.32
N ASN A 638 24.33 -38.22 -13.92
CA ASN A 638 24.13 -38.34 -15.37
C ASN A 638 22.90 -37.56 -15.88
N ASN A 639 21.77 -37.65 -15.17
CA ASN A 639 20.56 -36.90 -15.50
C ASN A 639 20.79 -35.38 -15.42
N THR A 640 21.48 -34.87 -14.39
CA THR A 640 21.86 -33.46 -14.26
C THR A 640 22.72 -32.97 -15.41
N LYS A 641 23.70 -33.80 -15.82
CA LYS A 641 24.55 -33.50 -16.97
C LYS A 641 23.74 -33.42 -18.26
N VAL A 642 22.87 -34.41 -18.50
CA VAL A 642 21.97 -34.40 -19.67
C VAL A 642 21.11 -33.13 -19.65
N LEU A 643 20.40 -32.83 -18.55
CA LEU A 643 19.55 -31.64 -18.45
C LEU A 643 20.32 -30.33 -18.69
N HIS A 644 21.55 -30.22 -18.20
CA HIS A 644 22.41 -29.06 -18.45
C HIS A 644 22.84 -28.96 -19.90
N ASP A 645 23.25 -30.07 -20.52
CA ASP A 645 23.59 -30.12 -21.93
C ASP A 645 22.37 -29.72 -22.80
N LEU A 646 21.15 -30.18 -22.44
CA LEU A 646 19.91 -29.77 -23.10
C LEU A 646 19.64 -28.26 -22.97
N GLN A 647 19.88 -27.69 -21.79
CA GLN A 647 19.71 -26.26 -21.53
C GLN A 647 20.75 -25.42 -22.30
N VAL A 648 22.02 -25.82 -22.28
CA VAL A 648 23.14 -25.09 -22.92
C VAL A 648 23.08 -25.18 -24.43
N ALA A 649 22.67 -26.33 -24.98
CA ALA A 649 22.52 -26.51 -26.42
C ALA A 649 21.51 -25.54 -27.04
N LYS A 650 20.68 -24.86 -26.23
CA LYS A 650 19.61 -23.94 -26.63
C LYS A 650 18.85 -24.50 -27.83
N MET A 651 17.91 -25.41 -27.58
CA MET A 651 17.19 -26.23 -28.56
C MET A 651 16.29 -25.46 -29.55
N PHE A 652 16.76 -24.35 -30.12
CA PHE A 652 16.05 -23.51 -31.08
C PHE A 652 15.62 -24.24 -32.36
N LYS A 653 16.19 -25.43 -32.64
CA LYS A 653 15.86 -26.22 -33.84
C LYS A 653 14.84 -27.33 -33.60
N SER A 654 14.59 -27.72 -32.34
CA SER A 654 13.65 -28.80 -32.03
C SER A 654 12.27 -28.22 -31.75
N PRO A 655 11.20 -28.82 -32.30
CA PRO A 655 9.83 -28.45 -31.94
C PRO A 655 9.59 -28.57 -30.41
N PRO A 656 8.91 -27.60 -29.78
CA PRO A 656 8.63 -27.57 -28.34
C PRO A 656 8.13 -28.89 -27.74
N GLU A 657 7.22 -29.57 -28.41
CA GLU A 657 6.58 -30.80 -27.94
C GLU A 657 7.57 -31.96 -27.82
N LYS A 658 8.53 -32.06 -28.76
CA LYS A 658 9.57 -33.10 -28.71
C LYS A 658 10.54 -32.86 -27.57
N VAL A 659 10.88 -31.59 -27.32
CA VAL A 659 11.74 -31.19 -26.20
C VAL A 659 11.08 -31.55 -24.88
N LEU A 660 9.81 -31.22 -24.72
CA LEU A 660 9.05 -31.47 -23.50
C LEU A 660 8.81 -32.97 -23.28
N LYS A 661 8.52 -33.74 -24.34
CA LYS A 661 8.42 -35.20 -24.25
C LYS A 661 9.73 -35.84 -23.80
N TYR A 662 10.85 -35.45 -24.41
CA TYR A 662 12.17 -35.95 -23.99
C TYR A 662 12.50 -35.57 -22.54
N LEU A 663 12.14 -34.35 -22.13
CA LEU A 663 12.26 -33.88 -20.76
C LEU A 663 11.41 -34.72 -19.79
N LYS A 664 10.13 -34.98 -20.13
CA LYS A 664 9.25 -35.86 -19.36
C LYS A 664 9.89 -37.24 -19.15
N ASP A 665 10.37 -37.86 -20.23
CA ASP A 665 10.95 -39.20 -20.19
C ASP A 665 12.20 -39.26 -19.29
N ILE A 666 13.06 -38.23 -19.34
CA ILE A 666 14.21 -38.12 -18.43
C ILE A 666 13.75 -38.08 -16.98
N ILE A 667 12.79 -37.22 -16.64
CA ILE A 667 12.38 -37.00 -15.25
C ILE A 667 11.63 -38.24 -14.72
N ALA A 668 10.72 -38.81 -15.52
CA ALA A 668 9.95 -39.99 -15.14
C ALA A 668 10.85 -41.20 -14.87
N ASN A 669 11.85 -41.45 -15.73
CA ASN A 669 12.77 -42.58 -15.58
C ASN A 669 13.82 -42.38 -14.48
N SER A 670 14.08 -41.13 -14.07
CA SER A 670 15.11 -40.78 -13.10
C SER A 670 14.55 -40.25 -11.78
N LYS A 671 13.26 -40.48 -11.49
CA LYS A 671 12.52 -39.90 -10.37
C LYS A 671 13.24 -39.95 -9.02
N ASN A 672 13.88 -41.07 -8.69
CA ASN A 672 14.59 -41.26 -7.41
C ASN A 672 16.01 -40.65 -7.39
N SER A 673 16.55 -40.25 -8.55
CA SER A 673 17.86 -39.62 -8.66
C SER A 673 17.81 -38.10 -8.85
N ILE A 674 16.62 -37.52 -9.07
CA ILE A 674 16.41 -36.08 -9.23
C ILE A 674 16.97 -35.33 -8.02
N VAL A 675 17.80 -34.31 -8.29
CA VAL A 675 18.38 -33.41 -7.31
C VAL A 675 17.87 -31.98 -7.51
N PRO A 676 18.08 -31.06 -6.55
CA PRO A 676 17.58 -29.69 -6.68
C PRO A 676 18.07 -28.93 -7.91
N ALA A 677 19.31 -29.17 -8.34
CA ALA A 677 19.84 -28.63 -9.59
C ALA A 677 19.00 -29.03 -10.82
N ASP A 678 18.46 -30.25 -10.84
CA ASP A 678 17.66 -30.75 -11.96
C ASP A 678 16.37 -29.94 -12.09
N ILE A 679 15.67 -29.66 -10.99
CA ILE A 679 14.43 -28.85 -11.00
C ILE A 679 14.71 -27.43 -11.52
N PHE A 680 15.85 -26.84 -11.14
CA PHE A 680 16.29 -25.54 -11.67
C PHE A 680 16.54 -25.59 -13.18
N LEU A 681 17.20 -26.64 -13.68
CA LEU A 681 17.47 -26.83 -15.11
C LEU A 681 16.18 -27.09 -15.91
N ILE A 682 15.26 -27.90 -15.37
CA ILE A 682 13.94 -28.18 -15.93
C ILE A 682 13.18 -26.86 -16.15
N TYR A 683 13.14 -26.00 -15.13
CA TYR A 683 12.53 -24.66 -15.26
C TYR A 683 13.20 -23.85 -16.39
N LYS A 684 14.52 -23.82 -16.48
CA LYS A 684 15.24 -23.07 -17.53
C LYS A 684 14.94 -23.59 -18.94
N ILE A 685 14.76 -24.90 -19.09
CA ILE A 685 14.31 -25.49 -20.36
C ILE A 685 12.88 -25.04 -20.67
N PHE A 686 11.98 -25.08 -19.69
CA PHE A 686 10.59 -24.59 -19.81
C PHE A 686 10.52 -23.11 -20.23
N GLN A 687 11.33 -22.27 -19.59
CA GLN A 687 11.44 -20.84 -19.91
C GLN A 687 11.89 -20.66 -21.37
N SER A 688 12.88 -21.44 -21.82
CA SER A 688 13.37 -21.39 -23.20
C SER A 688 12.29 -21.80 -24.21
N VAL A 689 11.50 -22.83 -23.90
CA VAL A 689 10.36 -23.26 -24.74
C VAL A 689 9.30 -22.16 -24.84
N HIS A 690 8.95 -21.53 -23.71
CA HIS A 690 7.99 -20.43 -23.67
C HIS A 690 8.48 -19.20 -24.46
N GLU A 691 9.77 -18.88 -24.39
CA GLU A 691 10.39 -17.78 -25.15
C GLU A 691 10.31 -18.03 -26.67
N ILE A 692 10.59 -19.25 -27.13
CA ILE A 692 10.49 -19.62 -28.55
C ILE A 692 9.05 -19.42 -29.07
N HIS A 693 8.06 -19.91 -28.33
CA HIS A 693 6.65 -19.73 -28.68
C HIS A 693 6.27 -18.24 -28.72
N SER A 694 6.63 -17.49 -27.68
CA SER A 694 6.30 -16.06 -27.59
C SER A 694 6.95 -15.22 -28.70
N SER A 695 8.15 -15.59 -29.17
CA SER A 695 8.78 -14.91 -30.30
C SER A 695 8.11 -15.18 -31.65
N ASN A 696 7.47 -16.34 -31.78
CA ASN A 696 6.72 -16.72 -32.98
C ASN A 696 5.28 -16.23 -32.86
N SER A 697 5.09 -14.91 -32.79
CA SER A 697 3.76 -14.28 -32.86
C SER A 697 3.02 -14.59 -34.17
N GLU A 698 3.73 -15.05 -35.20
CA GLU A 698 3.22 -15.61 -36.44
C GLU A 698 3.15 -17.15 -36.40
N PHE A 699 2.67 -17.76 -35.30
CA PHE A 699 2.11 -19.11 -35.38
C PHE A 699 0.87 -19.03 -36.28
N GLN A 700 1.12 -19.00 -37.59
CA GLN A 700 0.12 -19.19 -38.63
C GLN A 700 -0.64 -20.44 -38.22
N GLN A 701 -1.96 -20.33 -38.06
CA GLN A 701 -2.84 -21.39 -37.57
C GLN A 701 -2.92 -22.54 -38.59
N THR A 702 -1.80 -23.22 -38.84
CA THR A 702 -1.83 -24.51 -39.50
C THR A 702 -2.33 -25.52 -38.47
N THR A 703 -3.15 -26.47 -38.90
CA THR A 703 -3.66 -27.55 -38.05
C THR A 703 -2.53 -28.34 -37.38
N LYS A 704 -1.39 -28.48 -38.07
CA LYS A 704 -0.18 -29.15 -37.57
C LYS A 704 0.45 -28.40 -36.39
N ASP A 705 0.57 -27.09 -36.50
CA ASP A 705 1.12 -26.22 -35.46
C ASP A 705 0.25 -26.22 -34.20
N LEU A 706 -1.07 -26.17 -34.39
CA LEU A 706 -2.05 -26.30 -33.31
C LEU A 706 -1.89 -27.65 -32.58
N THR A 707 -1.73 -28.75 -33.33
CA THR A 707 -1.57 -30.10 -32.80
C THR A 707 -0.26 -30.25 -32.02
N ASN A 708 0.85 -29.76 -32.57
CA ASN A 708 2.15 -29.76 -31.87
C ASN A 708 2.06 -29.01 -30.54
N TRP A 709 1.40 -27.87 -30.53
CA TRP A 709 1.23 -27.09 -29.32
C TRP A 709 0.31 -27.77 -28.30
N LYS A 710 -0.80 -28.38 -28.73
CA LYS A 710 -1.64 -29.23 -27.85
C LYS A 710 -0.83 -30.36 -27.21
N ASN A 711 0.00 -31.04 -28.00
CA ASN A 711 0.90 -32.09 -27.47
C ASN A 711 1.88 -31.52 -26.44
N ALA A 712 2.49 -30.35 -26.71
CA ALA A 712 3.33 -29.68 -25.73
C ALA A 712 2.60 -29.42 -24.41
N ILE A 713 1.30 -29.06 -24.43
CA ILE A 713 0.51 -28.86 -23.20
C ILE A 713 0.34 -30.16 -22.41
N TYR A 714 0.02 -31.26 -23.06
CA TYR A 714 -0.10 -32.55 -22.38
C TYR A 714 1.21 -32.96 -21.72
N GLU A 715 2.33 -32.77 -22.42
CA GLU A 715 3.67 -33.00 -21.85
C GLU A 715 3.95 -32.12 -20.62
N ILE A 716 3.44 -30.88 -20.61
CA ILE A 716 3.60 -29.95 -19.49
C ILE A 716 2.80 -30.39 -18.26
N PHE A 717 1.57 -30.88 -18.45
CA PHE A 717 0.79 -31.46 -17.35
C PHE A 717 1.44 -32.73 -16.80
N ASP A 718 2.00 -33.56 -17.68
CA ASP A 718 2.73 -34.75 -17.26
C ASP A 718 3.98 -34.40 -16.47
N ILE A 719 4.78 -33.42 -16.92
CA ILE A 719 5.95 -32.93 -16.17
C ILE A 719 5.52 -32.43 -14.80
N TYR A 720 4.46 -31.62 -14.71
CA TYR A 720 3.91 -31.19 -13.42
C TYR A 720 3.56 -32.40 -12.52
N ASN A 721 2.87 -33.41 -13.08
CA ASN A 721 2.47 -34.61 -12.36
C ASN A 721 3.66 -35.44 -11.85
N VAL A 722 4.80 -35.40 -12.55
CA VAL A 722 6.03 -36.04 -12.10
C VAL A 722 6.69 -35.21 -10.98
N LEU A 723 6.81 -33.88 -11.17
CA LEU A 723 7.47 -32.98 -10.22
C LEU A 723 6.79 -32.93 -8.86
N ILE A 724 5.45 -32.87 -8.81
CA ILE A 724 4.68 -32.86 -7.57
C ILE A 724 4.85 -34.17 -6.77
N GLY A 725 5.26 -35.26 -7.43
CA GLY A 725 5.46 -36.57 -6.82
C GLY A 725 6.91 -36.84 -6.37
N LEU A 726 7.81 -35.86 -6.45
CA LEU A 726 9.20 -35.97 -6.00
C LEU A 726 9.33 -35.93 -4.47
N ASP A 727 10.52 -36.24 -3.94
CA ASP A 727 10.80 -36.12 -2.52
C ASP A 727 10.65 -34.66 -2.05
N SER A 728 9.86 -34.45 -1.00
CA SER A 728 9.64 -33.15 -0.35
C SER A 728 10.94 -32.41 0.00
N LYS A 729 12.02 -33.11 0.35
CA LYS A 729 13.33 -32.52 0.64
C LYS A 729 13.94 -31.89 -0.60
N VAL A 730 13.87 -32.58 -1.74
CA VAL A 730 14.37 -32.07 -3.03
C VAL A 730 13.56 -30.85 -3.47
N ILE A 731 12.23 -30.92 -3.34
CA ILE A 731 11.33 -29.82 -3.67
C ILE A 731 11.63 -28.58 -2.80
N LYS A 732 11.79 -28.75 -1.49
CA LYS A 732 12.13 -27.66 -0.55
C LYS A 732 13.47 -27.00 -0.87
N MET A 733 14.51 -27.79 -1.11
CA MET A 733 15.83 -27.27 -1.49
C MET A 733 15.78 -26.53 -2.84
N SER A 734 14.98 -27.02 -3.79
CA SER A 734 14.79 -26.35 -5.09
C SER A 734 14.07 -25.00 -4.97
N ALA A 735 13.23 -24.84 -3.94
CA ALA A 735 12.59 -23.56 -3.64
C ALA A 735 13.60 -22.49 -3.19
N GLU A 736 14.72 -22.88 -2.57
CA GLU A 736 15.81 -21.93 -2.23
C GLU A 736 16.48 -21.35 -3.48
N LEU A 737 16.44 -22.07 -4.60
CA LEU A 737 16.89 -21.60 -5.92
C LEU A 737 15.82 -20.78 -6.65
N ASN A 738 14.66 -20.56 -6.02
CA ASN A 738 13.44 -20.01 -6.62
C ASN A 738 12.89 -20.86 -7.80
N ALA A 739 13.36 -22.11 -7.96
CA ALA A 739 13.09 -22.91 -9.16
C ALA A 739 11.61 -23.32 -9.26
N THR A 740 11.01 -23.77 -8.15
CA THR A 740 9.60 -24.16 -8.08
C THR A 740 8.68 -22.98 -8.40
N ASN A 741 8.99 -21.79 -7.87
CA ASN A 741 8.19 -20.60 -8.07
C ASN A 741 8.28 -20.09 -9.51
N MET A 742 9.47 -20.11 -10.08
CA MET A 742 9.65 -19.73 -11.48
C MET A 742 9.03 -20.75 -12.45
N PHE A 743 9.07 -22.05 -12.12
CA PHE A 743 8.33 -23.09 -12.85
C PHE A 743 6.82 -22.82 -12.80
N LEU A 744 6.24 -22.64 -11.60
CA LEU A 744 4.82 -22.32 -11.42
C LEU A 744 4.41 -21.05 -12.16
N LYS A 745 5.24 -20.00 -12.12
CA LYS A 745 4.99 -18.75 -12.86
C LYS A 745 4.93 -18.98 -14.36
N SER A 746 5.89 -19.73 -14.89
CA SER A 746 5.94 -20.06 -16.33
C SER A 746 4.76 -20.94 -16.73
N PHE A 747 4.41 -21.91 -15.88
CA PHE A 747 3.25 -22.78 -16.03
C PHE A 747 1.95 -21.96 -16.09
N GLU A 748 1.70 -21.09 -15.10
CA GLU A 748 0.53 -20.22 -15.06
C GLU A 748 0.41 -19.32 -16.30
N MET A 749 1.51 -18.65 -16.69
CA MET A 749 1.55 -17.76 -17.84
C MET A 749 1.26 -18.48 -19.16
N LEU A 750 1.75 -19.71 -19.33
CA LEU A 750 1.55 -20.47 -20.55
C LEU A 750 0.07 -20.75 -20.82
N PHE A 751 -0.68 -21.12 -19.79
CA PHE A 751 -2.12 -21.39 -19.88
C PHE A 751 -2.94 -20.14 -20.17
N ASP A 752 -2.51 -18.98 -19.68
CA ASP A 752 -3.18 -17.73 -19.99
C ASP A 752 -3.00 -17.35 -21.46
N THR A 753 -1.83 -17.62 -22.04
CA THR A 753 -1.57 -17.46 -23.48
C THR A 753 -2.42 -18.42 -24.31
N LEU A 754 -2.55 -19.67 -23.88
CA LEU A 754 -3.34 -20.70 -24.56
C LEU A 754 -4.82 -20.38 -24.67
N SER A 755 -5.39 -19.92 -23.56
CA SER A 755 -6.81 -19.59 -23.47
C SER A 755 -7.16 -18.43 -24.40
N LEU A 756 -6.21 -17.54 -24.69
CA LEU A 756 -6.41 -16.43 -25.65
C LEU A 756 -6.53 -16.91 -27.11
N ASN A 757 -6.03 -18.10 -27.43
CA ASN A 757 -6.01 -18.67 -28.78
C ASN A 757 -7.24 -19.56 -29.07
N ASN A 758 -8.23 -19.63 -28.17
CA ASN A 758 -9.47 -20.42 -28.31
C ASN A 758 -9.23 -21.89 -28.71
N LEU A 759 -8.18 -22.54 -28.19
CA LEU A 759 -7.96 -23.96 -28.44
C LEU A 759 -9.02 -24.81 -27.71
N SER A 760 -10.03 -25.30 -28.43
CA SER A 760 -10.77 -26.51 -28.00
C SER A 760 -9.80 -27.69 -28.01
N PHE A 761 -9.84 -28.52 -26.97
CA PHE A 761 -8.93 -29.65 -26.84
C PHE A 761 -9.36 -30.85 -27.71
N THR A 762 -10.66 -31.06 -27.95
CA THR A 762 -11.20 -32.27 -28.62
C THR A 762 -11.08 -32.32 -30.14
N GLN A 763 -10.87 -31.21 -30.85
CA GLN A 763 -10.72 -31.22 -32.32
C GLN A 763 -9.36 -31.82 -32.79
N ILE A 764 -9.15 -33.10 -32.54
CA ILE A 764 -8.21 -33.98 -33.23
C ILE A 764 -9.03 -35.19 -33.69
N ASP A 765 -9.50 -35.12 -34.94
CA ASP A 765 -10.01 -36.28 -35.70
C ASP A 765 -8.81 -37.09 -36.24
N ASN A 766 -7.80 -37.34 -35.40
CA ASN A 766 -6.73 -38.28 -35.75
C ASN A 766 -7.12 -39.63 -35.16
N GLY A 767 -7.30 -40.58 -36.06
CA GLY A 767 -7.81 -41.92 -35.81
C GLY A 767 -7.24 -42.61 -34.57
N GLU A 768 -8.04 -43.57 -34.11
CA GLU A 768 -8.04 -44.36 -32.86
C GLU A 768 -6.72 -45.08 -32.46
N GLU A 769 -5.55 -44.59 -32.83
CA GLU A 769 -4.27 -45.23 -32.55
C GLU A 769 -3.57 -44.57 -31.34
N HIS A 770 -3.71 -45.23 -30.18
CA HIS A 770 -2.86 -45.12 -28.97
C HIS A 770 -3.27 -44.16 -27.81
N LEU A 771 -4.56 -44.07 -27.43
CA LEU A 771 -4.99 -43.22 -26.28
C LEU A 771 -5.46 -43.95 -25.00
N ASN A 772 -5.21 -45.26 -24.83
CA ASN A 772 -5.80 -46.04 -23.72
C ASN A 772 -5.09 -45.98 -22.36
N ASP A 773 -4.06 -45.15 -22.14
CA ASP A 773 -3.35 -45.09 -20.84
C ASP A 773 -3.09 -43.68 -20.29
N PHE A 774 -3.79 -42.66 -20.79
CA PHE A 774 -3.69 -41.32 -20.20
C PHE A 774 -4.48 -41.24 -18.88
N ASN A 775 -3.77 -40.91 -17.80
CA ASN A 775 -4.34 -40.51 -16.50
C ASN A 775 -5.09 -39.16 -16.56
N SER A 776 -5.29 -38.59 -17.75
CA SER A 776 -6.03 -37.37 -18.02
C SER A 776 -7.28 -37.65 -18.87
N GLU A 777 -8.18 -36.68 -18.90
CA GLU A 777 -9.36 -36.67 -19.77
C GLU A 777 -9.67 -35.22 -20.14
N THR A 778 -10.25 -35.03 -21.32
CA THR A 778 -10.71 -33.72 -21.78
C THR A 778 -12.19 -33.80 -22.12
N ILE A 779 -12.96 -32.80 -21.69
CA ILE A 779 -14.41 -32.72 -21.90
C ILE A 779 -14.72 -31.30 -22.38
N ASP A 780 -15.27 -31.17 -23.58
CA ASP A 780 -15.73 -29.90 -24.15
C ASP A 780 -17.27 -29.84 -24.09
N TYR A 781 -17.79 -28.77 -23.48
CA TYR A 781 -19.22 -28.43 -23.41
C TYR A 781 -19.46 -27.20 -24.30
N ASP A 782 -19.52 -27.44 -25.61
CA ASP A 782 -19.62 -26.37 -26.63
C ASP A 782 -20.90 -25.54 -26.48
N ASP A 783 -21.99 -26.15 -26.01
CA ASP A 783 -23.30 -25.53 -25.81
C ASP A 783 -23.29 -24.45 -24.71
N ILE A 784 -22.36 -24.55 -23.76
CA ILE A 784 -22.19 -23.58 -22.67
C ILE A 784 -20.84 -22.86 -22.68
N GLY A 785 -20.00 -23.14 -23.69
CA GLY A 785 -18.71 -22.47 -23.85
C GLY A 785 -17.67 -22.86 -22.81
N VAL A 786 -17.62 -24.13 -22.41
CA VAL A 786 -16.69 -24.60 -21.37
C VAL A 786 -15.84 -25.78 -21.83
N SER A 787 -14.51 -25.66 -21.71
CA SER A 787 -13.57 -26.76 -21.89
C SER A 787 -12.95 -27.16 -20.55
N VAL A 788 -12.93 -28.46 -20.26
CA VAL A 788 -12.40 -29.03 -19.02
C VAL A 788 -11.28 -30.01 -19.33
N TYR A 789 -10.12 -29.81 -18.73
CA TYR A 789 -9.02 -30.75 -18.72
C TYR A 789 -8.78 -31.28 -17.31
N VAL A 790 -8.94 -32.58 -17.13
CA VAL A 790 -8.78 -33.27 -15.85
C VAL A 790 -7.47 -34.03 -15.89
N SER A 791 -6.57 -33.73 -14.95
CA SER A 791 -5.29 -34.40 -14.76
C SER A 791 -5.22 -35.03 -13.37
N LYS A 792 -4.19 -35.83 -13.12
CA LYS A 792 -4.00 -36.54 -11.85
C LYS A 792 -4.00 -35.59 -10.63
N TYR A 793 -3.42 -34.40 -10.75
CA TYR A 793 -3.24 -33.45 -9.65
C TYR A 793 -3.74 -32.03 -9.94
N ILE A 794 -4.28 -31.78 -11.15
CA ILE A 794 -4.82 -30.47 -11.57
C ILE A 794 -6.16 -30.66 -12.31
N LEU A 795 -7.14 -29.82 -12.02
CA LEU A 795 -8.28 -29.55 -12.90
C LEU A 795 -8.09 -28.20 -13.58
N TYR A 796 -8.32 -28.11 -14.87
CA TYR A 796 -8.24 -26.90 -15.66
C TYR A 796 -9.58 -26.66 -16.36
N PHE A 797 -10.10 -25.45 -16.25
CA PHE A 797 -11.35 -25.01 -16.85
C PHE A 797 -11.08 -23.74 -17.67
N SER A 798 -11.51 -23.75 -18.93
CA SER A 798 -11.57 -22.57 -19.79
C SER A 798 -13.03 -22.27 -20.09
N ILE A 799 -13.50 -21.08 -19.75
CA ILE A 799 -14.91 -20.72 -19.73
C ILE A 799 -15.10 -19.41 -20.50
N ILE A 800 -16.08 -19.38 -21.40
CA ILE A 800 -16.44 -18.20 -22.19
C ILE A 800 -17.87 -17.77 -21.78
N PRO A 801 -18.02 -16.80 -20.85
CA PRO A 801 -19.33 -16.44 -20.31
C PRO A 801 -20.31 -15.86 -21.31
N SER A 802 -19.85 -15.32 -22.45
CA SER A 802 -20.72 -14.77 -23.49
C SER A 802 -21.65 -15.83 -24.13
N ILE A 803 -21.28 -17.11 -24.05
CA ILE A 803 -22.03 -18.20 -24.69
C ILE A 803 -23.30 -18.55 -23.89
N ALA A 804 -23.17 -18.82 -22.59
CA ALA A 804 -24.29 -19.28 -21.75
C ALA A 804 -24.33 -18.67 -20.34
N ASN A 805 -23.71 -17.50 -20.14
CA ASN A 805 -23.61 -16.82 -18.85
C ASN A 805 -22.93 -17.66 -17.76
N VAL A 806 -22.20 -18.73 -18.12
CA VAL A 806 -21.38 -19.53 -17.20
C VAL A 806 -20.05 -18.81 -16.97
N SER A 807 -19.65 -18.59 -15.72
CA SER A 807 -18.39 -17.90 -15.41
C SER A 807 -17.58 -18.57 -14.30
N GLY A 808 -18.00 -19.75 -13.87
CA GLY A 808 -17.43 -20.38 -12.70
C GLY A 808 -17.73 -21.86 -12.57
N ILE A 809 -17.16 -22.42 -11.51
CA ILE A 809 -17.28 -23.83 -11.15
C ILE A 809 -17.61 -23.98 -9.67
N ALA A 810 -18.24 -25.09 -9.33
CA ALA A 810 -18.30 -25.61 -7.98
C ALA A 810 -17.90 -27.10 -8.01
N LEU A 811 -17.17 -27.53 -6.98
CA LEU A 811 -16.69 -28.90 -6.80
C LEU A 811 -17.31 -29.47 -5.53
N PHE A 812 -17.79 -30.70 -5.60
CA PHE A 812 -18.55 -31.36 -4.54
C PHE A 812 -17.97 -32.73 -4.23
N ALA A 813 -18.04 -33.15 -2.96
CA ALA A 813 -17.70 -34.49 -2.55
C ALA A 813 -18.82 -35.49 -2.93
N ASN A 814 -18.45 -36.64 -3.51
CA ASN A 814 -19.36 -37.74 -3.84
C ASN A 814 -19.66 -38.59 -2.60
N ASN A 815 -20.57 -38.15 -1.74
CA ASN A 815 -21.02 -38.95 -0.60
C ASN A 815 -22.15 -39.94 -0.97
N ASN A 816 -23.01 -39.58 -1.93
CA ASN A 816 -24.17 -40.40 -2.34
C ASN A 816 -23.87 -41.23 -3.58
N LYS A 817 -23.87 -42.57 -3.46
CA LYS A 817 -23.60 -43.52 -4.56
C LYS A 817 -24.69 -43.58 -5.66
N LYS A 818 -25.86 -42.95 -5.47
CA LYS A 818 -27.07 -43.26 -6.25
C LYS A 818 -27.17 -42.61 -7.63
N ASN A 819 -26.59 -41.43 -7.82
CA ASN A 819 -26.46 -40.79 -9.12
C ASN A 819 -24.97 -40.56 -9.31
N THR A 820 -24.34 -41.16 -10.32
CA THR A 820 -22.94 -40.93 -10.64
C THR A 820 -22.85 -39.78 -11.64
N PRO A 821 -22.70 -38.51 -11.22
CA PRO A 821 -22.05 -37.54 -12.11
C PRO A 821 -20.66 -38.06 -12.47
N THR A 822 -20.12 -37.52 -13.57
CA THR A 822 -18.81 -37.86 -14.14
C THR A 822 -17.76 -37.98 -13.03
N LYS A 823 -17.31 -39.20 -12.74
CA LYS A 823 -16.28 -39.44 -11.72
C LYS A 823 -14.95 -38.93 -12.27
N LEU A 824 -14.38 -37.93 -11.61
CA LEU A 824 -13.07 -37.39 -11.97
C LEU A 824 -11.97 -38.45 -11.76
N LYS A 825 -10.76 -38.16 -12.24
CA LYS A 825 -9.58 -39.02 -12.09
C LYS A 825 -8.63 -38.49 -11.02
N GLY A 826 -7.65 -39.32 -10.65
CA GLY A 826 -6.53 -38.93 -9.78
C GLY A 826 -6.92 -38.48 -8.37
N ALA A 827 -6.37 -37.36 -7.92
CA ALA A 827 -6.59 -36.78 -6.60
C ALA A 827 -8.01 -36.22 -6.38
N PHE A 828 -8.84 -36.20 -7.43
CA PHE A 828 -10.22 -35.71 -7.42
C PHE A 828 -11.25 -36.84 -7.60
N LYS A 829 -10.85 -38.12 -7.60
CA LYS A 829 -11.71 -39.27 -7.93
C LYS A 829 -13.01 -39.44 -7.15
N ASN A 830 -13.09 -38.84 -5.96
CA ASN A 830 -14.26 -38.89 -5.09
C ASN A 830 -15.07 -37.58 -5.16
N GLU A 831 -14.89 -36.79 -6.22
CA GLU A 831 -15.50 -35.47 -6.39
C GLU A 831 -16.16 -35.37 -7.77
N HIS A 832 -17.08 -34.43 -7.92
CA HIS A 832 -17.66 -34.02 -9.19
C HIS A 832 -17.79 -32.50 -9.24
N TYR A 833 -17.89 -31.92 -10.44
CA TYR A 833 -18.07 -30.48 -10.62
C TYR A 833 -19.43 -30.14 -11.23
N ARG A 834 -19.87 -28.89 -11.03
CA ARG A 834 -20.95 -28.24 -11.77
C ARG A 834 -20.52 -26.82 -12.15
N PHE A 835 -21.21 -26.24 -13.13
CA PHE A 835 -20.95 -24.88 -13.58
C PHE A 835 -21.81 -23.85 -12.84
N LEU A 836 -21.27 -22.66 -12.64
CA LEU A 836 -21.92 -21.52 -11.99
C LEU A 836 -22.09 -20.38 -13.00
N GLN A 837 -23.24 -19.71 -12.95
CA GLN A 837 -23.53 -18.56 -13.80
C GLN A 837 -23.17 -17.24 -13.12
N VAL A 838 -23.00 -16.20 -13.94
CA VAL A 838 -22.62 -14.83 -13.52
C VAL A 838 -23.58 -14.18 -12.52
N ASN A 839 -24.85 -14.61 -12.51
CA ASN A 839 -25.93 -14.10 -11.68
C ASN A 839 -26.28 -15.03 -10.50
N HIS A 840 -25.49 -16.08 -10.24
CA HIS A 840 -25.74 -16.96 -9.10
C HIS A 840 -25.68 -16.18 -7.78
N ASN A 841 -26.64 -16.48 -6.90
CA ASN A 841 -26.64 -15.96 -5.54
C ASN A 841 -25.63 -16.74 -4.70
N ILE A 842 -24.70 -16.01 -4.08
CA ILE A 842 -23.62 -16.59 -3.29
C ILE A 842 -24.10 -17.41 -2.10
N ASN A 843 -25.23 -17.02 -1.48
CA ASN A 843 -25.78 -17.73 -0.33
C ASN A 843 -26.32 -19.10 -0.74
N ASP A 844 -26.88 -19.21 -1.94
CA ASP A 844 -27.39 -20.47 -2.46
C ASP A 844 -26.24 -21.44 -2.67
N VAL A 845 -25.13 -20.97 -3.26
CA VAL A 845 -23.92 -21.77 -3.47
C VAL A 845 -23.31 -22.21 -2.14
N VAL A 846 -23.12 -21.29 -1.20
CA VAL A 846 -22.52 -21.60 0.12
C VAL A 846 -23.31 -22.66 0.89
N ASN A 847 -24.64 -22.68 0.75
CA ASN A 847 -25.50 -23.62 1.48
C ASN A 847 -25.69 -24.96 0.75
N GLU A 848 -25.06 -25.18 -0.41
CA GLU A 848 -25.17 -26.46 -1.11
C GLU A 848 -24.51 -27.60 -0.31
N PRO A 849 -25.17 -28.76 -0.19
CA PRO A 849 -24.62 -29.89 0.52
C PRO A 849 -23.35 -30.39 -0.17
N ASP A 850 -22.35 -30.75 0.64
CA ASP A 850 -21.12 -31.39 0.21
C ASP A 850 -20.23 -30.54 -0.73
N LEU A 851 -20.48 -29.23 -0.81
CA LEU A 851 -19.60 -28.27 -1.49
C LEU A 851 -18.17 -28.29 -0.92
N GLU A 852 -17.16 -28.51 -1.74
CA GLU A 852 -15.74 -28.45 -1.36
C GLU A 852 -15.08 -27.12 -1.77
N LEU A 853 -15.47 -26.61 -2.94
CA LEU A 853 -14.89 -25.42 -3.54
C LEU A 853 -15.91 -24.77 -4.49
N ALA A 854 -15.98 -23.45 -4.55
CA ALA A 854 -16.67 -22.75 -5.64
C ALA A 854 -16.02 -21.40 -5.98
N ALA A 855 -16.03 -21.03 -7.25
CA ALA A 855 -15.61 -19.70 -7.70
C ALA A 855 -16.32 -19.33 -9.00
N TYR A 856 -16.76 -18.08 -9.11
CA TYR A 856 -17.39 -17.55 -10.32
C TYR A 856 -17.16 -16.05 -10.43
N LEU A 857 -17.19 -15.50 -11.65
CA LEU A 857 -17.15 -14.06 -11.85
C LEU A 857 -18.57 -13.48 -11.75
N PRO A 858 -18.83 -12.54 -10.83
CA PRO A 858 -20.12 -11.87 -10.75
C PRO A 858 -20.36 -11.00 -12.00
N ILE A 859 -21.62 -10.84 -12.37
CA ILE A 859 -22.04 -10.01 -13.52
C ILE A 859 -21.50 -8.57 -13.44
N GLU A 860 -21.52 -7.96 -12.25
CA GLU A 860 -20.99 -6.61 -12.01
C GLU A 860 -19.52 -6.47 -12.42
N LEU A 861 -18.71 -7.52 -12.20
CA LEU A 861 -17.31 -7.51 -12.61
C LEU A 861 -17.18 -7.57 -14.13
N ILE A 862 -17.93 -8.45 -14.79
CA ILE A 862 -17.90 -8.63 -16.25
C ILE A 862 -18.32 -7.33 -16.94
N ASP A 863 -19.44 -6.73 -16.51
CA ASP A 863 -19.92 -5.46 -17.04
C ASP A 863 -18.89 -4.34 -16.86
N THR A 864 -18.25 -4.27 -15.68
CA THR A 864 -17.21 -3.27 -15.40
C THR A 864 -15.96 -3.46 -16.28
N LEU A 865 -15.56 -4.71 -16.53
CA LEU A 865 -14.41 -5.03 -17.39
C LEU A 865 -14.71 -4.71 -18.87
N GLN A 866 -15.91 -5.00 -19.35
CA GLN A 866 -16.34 -4.68 -20.71
C GLN A 866 -16.45 -3.16 -20.91
N ALA A 867 -17.06 -2.45 -19.98
CA ALA A 867 -17.18 -0.98 -20.04
C ALA A 867 -15.82 -0.26 -20.00
N SER A 868 -14.84 -0.80 -19.27
CA SER A 868 -13.53 -0.14 -19.11
C SER A 868 -12.53 -0.39 -20.25
N THR A 869 -12.70 -1.45 -21.04
CA THR A 869 -11.69 -1.86 -22.03
C THR A 869 -12.00 -1.42 -23.46
N ASN A 870 -13.23 -0.97 -23.78
CA ASN A 870 -13.69 -0.73 -25.16
C ASN A 870 -13.37 -1.89 -26.14
N LYS A 871 -13.05 -3.08 -25.61
CA LYS A 871 -12.69 -4.26 -26.40
C LYS A 871 -13.96 -5.03 -26.69
N THR A 872 -14.10 -5.46 -27.93
CA THR A 872 -15.16 -6.35 -28.41
C THR A 872 -14.91 -7.82 -28.11
N ASN A 873 -13.75 -8.17 -27.52
CA ASN A 873 -13.41 -9.56 -27.24
C ASN A 873 -14.15 -10.06 -26.02
N ASP A 874 -14.61 -11.30 -26.10
CA ASP A 874 -15.23 -12.00 -24.99
C ASP A 874 -14.27 -12.13 -23.82
N VAL A 875 -14.82 -12.03 -22.60
CA VAL A 875 -14.07 -12.32 -21.38
C VAL A 875 -13.85 -13.83 -21.34
N ILE A 876 -12.60 -14.27 -21.26
CA ILE A 876 -12.27 -15.69 -21.05
C ILE A 876 -11.90 -15.85 -19.58
N VAL A 877 -12.54 -16.81 -18.91
CA VAL A 877 -12.28 -17.14 -17.51
C VAL A 877 -11.54 -18.47 -17.46
N VAL A 878 -10.37 -18.46 -16.85
CA VAL A 878 -9.56 -19.67 -16.68
C VAL A 878 -9.47 -19.98 -15.20
N ILE A 879 -9.89 -21.19 -14.81
CA ILE A 879 -9.85 -21.67 -13.42
C ILE A 879 -8.99 -22.92 -13.35
N LYS A 880 -7.97 -22.90 -12.49
CA LYS A 880 -7.02 -23.99 -12.29
C LYS A 880 -7.13 -24.42 -10.84
N VAL A 881 -7.48 -25.69 -10.59
CA VAL A 881 -7.62 -26.26 -9.24
C VAL A 881 -6.49 -27.26 -9.03
N TYR A 882 -5.56 -26.91 -8.16
CA TYR A 882 -4.43 -27.74 -7.77
C TYR A 882 -4.79 -28.57 -6.55
N SER A 883 -4.42 -29.85 -6.59
CA SER A 883 -4.78 -30.80 -5.52
C SER A 883 -4.11 -30.51 -4.17
N ASN A 884 -2.92 -29.89 -4.14
CA ASN A 884 -2.16 -29.53 -2.94
C ASN A 884 -1.19 -28.36 -3.22
N ASP A 885 -0.42 -27.94 -2.22
CA ASP A 885 0.57 -26.87 -2.24
C ASP A 885 2.04 -27.36 -2.33
N GLU A 886 2.32 -28.61 -2.71
CA GLU A 886 3.68 -29.18 -2.67
C GLU A 886 4.69 -28.42 -3.54
N LEU A 887 4.29 -27.83 -4.67
CA LEU A 887 5.19 -26.96 -5.46
C LEU A 887 5.17 -25.48 -5.02
N PHE A 888 4.24 -25.09 -4.15
CA PHE A 888 4.08 -23.74 -3.61
C PHE A 888 4.85 -23.59 -2.29
N GLN A 889 6.16 -23.77 -2.37
CA GLN A 889 7.05 -23.80 -1.21
C GLN A 889 7.52 -22.42 -0.77
N GLN A 890 7.44 -22.15 0.52
CA GLN A 890 7.98 -20.95 1.17
C GLN A 890 8.91 -21.33 2.33
N SER A 891 9.90 -20.48 2.62
CA SER A 891 10.90 -20.74 3.67
C SER A 891 10.55 -20.19 5.06
N VAL A 892 9.63 -19.22 5.16
CA VAL A 892 9.53 -18.37 6.36
C VAL A 892 8.36 -18.72 7.29
N ARG A 893 7.22 -19.19 6.77
CA ARG A 893 6.00 -19.42 7.57
C ARG A 893 5.57 -20.89 7.57
N ASN A 894 5.28 -21.43 8.75
CA ASN A 894 4.68 -22.76 8.91
C ASN A 894 3.16 -22.70 8.71
N LEU A 895 2.74 -22.79 7.45
CA LEU A 895 1.34 -22.83 7.07
C LEU A 895 0.90 -24.26 6.79
N THR A 896 -0.37 -24.55 7.07
CA THR A 896 -0.99 -25.82 6.66
C THR A 896 -2.18 -25.50 5.77
N LEU A 897 -2.10 -25.93 4.51
CA LEU A 897 -3.22 -25.82 3.57
C LEU A 897 -4.38 -26.69 4.08
N LEU A 898 -5.55 -26.08 4.28
CA LEU A 898 -6.79 -26.78 4.65
C LEU A 898 -7.70 -27.05 3.45
N SER A 899 -7.49 -26.32 2.34
CA SER A 899 -8.28 -26.40 1.11
C SER A 899 -7.49 -26.95 -0.07
N ARG A 900 -7.95 -26.68 -1.30
CA ARG A 900 -7.16 -26.76 -2.54
C ARG A 900 -6.51 -25.41 -2.83
N VAL A 901 -5.55 -25.37 -3.76
CA VAL A 901 -5.06 -24.11 -4.32
C VAL A 901 -5.81 -23.84 -5.63
N VAL A 902 -6.36 -22.63 -5.78
CA VAL A 902 -7.13 -22.21 -6.95
C VAL A 902 -6.50 -20.98 -7.58
N SER A 903 -6.17 -21.06 -8.86
CA SER A 903 -5.74 -19.92 -9.66
C SER A 903 -6.87 -19.54 -10.61
N ILE A 904 -7.29 -18.28 -10.57
CA ILE A 904 -8.23 -17.70 -11.52
C ILE A 904 -7.43 -16.70 -12.34
N SER A 905 -7.52 -16.76 -13.67
CA SER A 905 -6.94 -15.76 -14.56
C SER A 905 -7.95 -15.29 -15.60
N LEU A 906 -7.79 -14.03 -16.03
CA LEU A 906 -8.61 -13.39 -17.06
C LEU A 906 -7.69 -12.93 -18.21
N PRO A 907 -7.37 -13.83 -19.15
CA PRO A 907 -6.60 -13.50 -20.33
C PRO A 907 -7.24 -12.31 -21.06
N GLY A 908 -6.51 -11.21 -21.20
CA GLY A 908 -7.06 -9.97 -21.77
C GLY A 908 -6.99 -8.79 -20.83
N TYR A 909 -7.05 -9.08 -19.53
CA TYR A 909 -7.36 -8.14 -18.47
C TYR A 909 -6.24 -8.06 -17.43
N SER A 910 -6.36 -7.09 -16.53
CA SER A 910 -5.43 -6.92 -15.41
C SER A 910 -5.68 -7.99 -14.35
N SER A 911 -4.62 -8.39 -13.63
CA SER A 911 -4.75 -9.19 -12.42
C SER A 911 -5.46 -8.46 -11.28
N PHE A 912 -5.60 -7.12 -11.36
CA PHE A 912 -6.36 -6.33 -10.41
C PHE A 912 -7.80 -6.14 -10.86
N LEU A 913 -8.72 -6.46 -9.95
CA LEU A 913 -10.13 -6.43 -10.23
C LEU A 913 -10.81 -5.26 -9.52
N PRO A 914 -11.61 -4.45 -10.24
CA PRO A 914 -12.43 -3.41 -9.64
C PRO A 914 -13.47 -4.03 -8.68
N VAL A 915 -14.06 -5.15 -9.07
CA VAL A 915 -15.05 -5.89 -8.27
C VAL A 915 -14.43 -7.20 -7.80
N PRO A 916 -14.58 -7.60 -6.53
CA PRO A 916 -13.95 -8.82 -6.03
C PRO A 916 -14.64 -10.10 -6.56
N VAL A 917 -13.86 -11.15 -6.78
CA VAL A 917 -14.35 -12.49 -7.16
C VAL A 917 -14.58 -13.35 -5.92
N PRO A 918 -15.77 -13.93 -5.71
CA PRO A 918 -15.99 -14.89 -4.64
C PRO A 918 -15.24 -16.21 -4.91
N LEU A 919 -14.50 -16.67 -3.91
CA LEU A 919 -13.85 -17.97 -3.87
C LEU A 919 -14.20 -18.64 -2.53
N ILE A 920 -14.93 -19.74 -2.60
CA ILE A 920 -15.49 -20.46 -1.46
C ILE A 920 -14.68 -21.73 -1.25
N PHE A 921 -14.27 -22.01 -0.02
CA PHE A 921 -13.58 -23.25 0.36
C PHE A 921 -14.27 -23.95 1.53
N ARG A 922 -14.31 -25.28 1.51
CA ARG A 922 -14.56 -26.07 2.71
C ARG A 922 -13.29 -26.13 3.56
N LYS A 923 -13.40 -25.76 4.83
CA LYS A 923 -12.27 -25.69 5.79
C LYS A 923 -11.90 -27.06 6.38
N SER A 924 -12.88 -27.98 6.42
CA SER A 924 -12.74 -29.29 7.04
C SER A 924 -13.73 -30.28 6.44
N LYS A 925 -13.27 -31.51 6.21
CA LYS A 925 -14.16 -32.64 5.85
C LYS A 925 -15.10 -33.00 6.99
N ASN A 926 -14.69 -32.78 8.24
CA ASN A 926 -15.56 -32.96 9.39
C ASN A 926 -16.37 -31.68 9.61
N LYS A 927 -17.67 -31.73 9.27
CA LYS A 927 -18.62 -30.60 9.40
C LYS A 927 -18.72 -30.04 10.84
N LYS A 928 -18.25 -30.77 11.86
CA LYS A 928 -18.23 -30.32 13.26
C LYS A 928 -17.00 -29.50 13.66
N VAL A 929 -15.97 -29.43 12.81
CA VAL A 929 -14.70 -28.74 13.13
C VAL A 929 -14.57 -27.51 12.24
N ASN A 930 -14.52 -26.33 12.87
CA ASN A 930 -14.29 -25.06 12.19
C ASN A 930 -12.90 -24.51 12.61
N PRO A 931 -11.81 -24.96 11.97
CA PRO A 931 -10.47 -24.49 12.32
C PRO A 931 -10.32 -23.00 11.95
N PRO A 932 -9.66 -22.17 12.79
CA PRO A 932 -9.35 -20.79 12.45
C PRO A 932 -8.34 -20.76 11.30
N GLY A 933 -8.53 -19.89 10.31
CA GLY A 933 -7.61 -19.79 9.18
C GLY A 933 -7.91 -18.57 8.30
N SER A 934 -7.06 -18.32 7.31
CA SER A 934 -7.20 -17.20 6.38
C SER A 934 -6.95 -17.62 4.94
N CYS A 935 -7.51 -16.85 4.01
CA CYS A 935 -7.26 -17.00 2.59
C CYS A 935 -5.96 -16.26 2.23
N LEU A 936 -5.00 -16.95 1.62
CA LEU A 936 -3.71 -16.39 1.26
C LEU A 936 -3.47 -16.45 -0.24
N VAL A 937 -2.76 -15.45 -0.78
CA VAL A 937 -2.40 -15.35 -2.20
C VAL A 937 -0.93 -15.69 -2.39
N TRP A 938 -0.62 -16.43 -3.44
CA TRP A 938 0.74 -16.72 -3.86
C TRP A 938 1.30 -15.59 -4.74
N ASN A 939 2.39 -14.96 -4.33
CA ASN A 939 3.06 -13.90 -5.11
C ASN A 939 4.34 -14.38 -5.82
N TYR A 940 4.58 -15.69 -5.89
CA TYR A 940 5.83 -16.31 -6.37
C TYR A 940 7.09 -16.03 -5.51
N GLU A 941 6.91 -15.50 -4.31
CA GLU A 941 7.93 -15.41 -3.25
C GLU A 941 7.46 -16.13 -1.97
N GLY A 942 6.16 -16.10 -1.67
CA GLY A 942 5.53 -16.76 -0.53
C GLY A 942 4.00 -16.55 -0.50
N TRP A 943 3.35 -17.14 0.50
CA TRP A 943 1.94 -16.90 0.79
C TRP A 943 1.79 -15.62 1.60
N ILE A 944 1.08 -14.64 1.04
CA ILE A 944 0.82 -13.35 1.69
C ILE A 944 -0.66 -13.20 2.02
N ASP A 945 -0.95 -12.52 3.13
CA ASP A 945 -2.30 -12.11 3.48
C ASP A 945 -2.80 -11.15 2.40
N GLY A 946 -3.85 -11.55 1.69
CA GLY A 946 -4.51 -10.64 0.76
C GLY A 946 -5.29 -9.61 1.56
N TYR A 947 -4.79 -8.39 1.73
CA TYR A 947 -5.63 -7.23 2.09
C TYR A 947 -6.76 -7.00 1.07
N SER A 948 -6.66 -7.65 -0.08
CA SER A 948 -7.71 -7.81 -1.08
C SER A 948 -8.89 -8.65 -0.60
N MET A 949 -8.79 -9.43 0.49
CA MET A 949 -9.78 -10.42 0.92
C MET A 949 -10.55 -10.01 2.16
N LEU A 950 -11.85 -9.79 1.99
CA LEU A 950 -12.81 -9.75 3.10
C LEU A 950 -13.29 -11.18 3.36
N SER A 951 -12.85 -11.84 4.44
CA SER A 951 -13.52 -13.04 4.94
C SER A 951 -14.85 -12.61 5.59
N TYR A 952 -15.97 -12.75 4.88
CA TYR A 952 -17.26 -12.22 5.36
C TYR A 952 -18.32 -13.29 5.68
N PHE A 953 -17.99 -14.57 5.72
CA PHE A 953 -19.00 -15.58 6.10
C PHE A 953 -18.35 -16.73 6.87
N GLU A 954 -18.55 -16.76 8.19
CA GLU A 954 -18.38 -17.96 8.99
C GLU A 954 -19.78 -18.55 9.22
N ASN A 955 -20.17 -19.51 8.39
CA ASN A 955 -21.32 -20.34 8.72
C ASN A 955 -20.85 -21.46 9.65
N ASN A 956 -21.72 -21.96 10.52
CA ASN A 956 -21.44 -23.09 11.40
C ASN A 956 -21.10 -24.41 10.66
N GLU A 957 -21.15 -24.40 9.32
CA GLU A 957 -20.94 -25.56 8.44
C GLU A 957 -19.50 -25.75 7.95
N GLY A 958 -18.55 -24.93 8.42
CA GLY A 958 -17.12 -25.10 8.11
C GLY A 958 -16.73 -24.65 6.69
N ILE A 959 -17.35 -23.58 6.19
CA ILE A 959 -17.07 -22.98 4.88
C ILE A 959 -16.39 -21.61 5.08
N ALA A 960 -15.44 -21.27 4.22
CA ALA A 960 -14.77 -19.98 4.14
C ALA A 960 -15.10 -19.29 2.82
N LEU A 961 -15.53 -18.03 2.87
CA LEU A 961 -15.70 -17.18 1.69
C LEU A 961 -14.56 -16.16 1.60
N CYS A 962 -13.74 -16.28 0.58
CA CYS A 962 -12.68 -15.35 0.18
C CYS A 962 -13.21 -14.41 -0.92
N ARG A 963 -12.91 -13.11 -0.85
CA ARG A 963 -13.25 -12.13 -1.90
C ARG A 963 -11.97 -11.65 -2.59
N LEU A 964 -11.66 -12.13 -3.78
CA LEU A 964 -10.38 -11.85 -4.45
C LEU A 964 -10.43 -10.54 -5.24
N ARG A 965 -9.57 -9.57 -4.93
CA ARG A 965 -9.29 -8.40 -5.80
C ARG A 965 -8.02 -8.55 -6.64
N ARG A 966 -7.26 -9.61 -6.40
CA ARG A 966 -6.04 -9.95 -7.11
C ARG A 966 -6.15 -11.38 -7.62
N LEU A 967 -6.00 -11.54 -8.92
CA LEU A 967 -5.93 -12.83 -9.59
C LEU A 967 -4.53 -13.41 -9.45
N ALA A 968 -4.44 -14.48 -8.65
CA ALA A 968 -3.25 -15.28 -8.43
C ALA A 968 -3.64 -16.57 -7.70
N PRO A 969 -2.79 -17.60 -7.68
CA PRO A 969 -3.05 -18.83 -6.94
C PRO A 969 -3.38 -18.54 -5.48
N THR A 970 -4.48 -19.08 -5.00
CA THR A 970 -5.07 -18.79 -3.69
C THR A 970 -5.44 -20.07 -2.95
N GLY A 971 -5.22 -20.12 -1.65
CA GLY A 971 -5.66 -21.23 -0.79
C GLY A 971 -6.11 -20.75 0.58
N TYR A 972 -6.79 -21.61 1.34
CA TYR A 972 -7.17 -21.39 2.74
C TYR A 972 -6.20 -22.12 3.66
N PHE A 973 -5.57 -21.38 4.55
CA PHE A 973 -4.49 -21.88 5.39
C PHE A 973 -4.81 -21.73 6.88
N LEU A 974 -4.45 -22.74 7.65
CA LEU A 974 -4.30 -22.65 9.10
C LEU A 974 -2.87 -22.17 9.40
N GLU A 975 -2.77 -21.01 10.03
CA GLU A 975 -1.52 -20.59 10.64
C GLU A 975 -1.36 -21.32 11.97
N LYS A 976 -0.38 -22.22 12.04
CA LYS A 976 0.02 -22.77 13.33
C LYS A 976 0.67 -21.62 14.10
N LYS A 977 -0.07 -21.01 15.03
CA LYS A 977 0.54 -20.26 16.12
C LYS A 977 1.50 -21.23 16.78
N ILE A 978 2.79 -21.09 16.49
CA ILE A 978 3.82 -21.77 17.24
C ILE A 978 3.62 -21.25 18.66
N SER A 979 3.06 -22.08 19.55
CA SER A 979 3.21 -21.81 20.97
C SER A 979 4.72 -21.70 21.18
N ILE A 980 5.16 -20.55 21.66
CA ILE A 980 6.59 -20.21 21.79
C ILE A 980 7.33 -21.23 22.69
N GLU A 981 6.65 -22.16 23.34
CA GLU A 981 7.28 -23.20 24.15
C GLU A 981 8.09 -24.25 23.37
N ASN A 982 7.77 -24.59 22.11
CA ASN A 982 8.52 -25.66 21.42
C ASN A 982 9.63 -25.19 20.48
N HIS A 983 9.75 -23.90 20.20
CA HIS A 983 10.85 -23.39 19.36
C HIS A 983 12.15 -23.11 20.14
N ILE A 984 12.14 -23.24 21.48
CA ILE A 984 13.34 -23.10 22.32
C ILE A 984 14.18 -24.39 22.34
N ILE A 985 13.63 -25.55 21.95
CA ILE A 985 14.37 -26.82 22.12
C ILE A 985 15.36 -27.13 20.98
N ASN A 986 15.15 -26.64 19.75
CA ASN A 986 15.92 -27.16 18.59
C ASN A 986 16.86 -26.18 17.88
N HIS A 987 17.21 -25.02 18.44
CA HIS A 987 18.25 -24.18 17.80
C HIS A 987 19.32 -23.57 18.70
N ASP A 988 19.33 -23.80 20.02
CA ASP A 988 20.36 -23.25 20.93
C ASP A 988 21.20 -24.30 21.67
N LEU A 989 21.53 -25.43 21.01
CA LEU A 989 22.66 -26.30 21.43
C LEU A 989 24.05 -25.69 21.11
N ARG A 990 24.12 -24.39 20.80
CA ARG A 990 25.37 -23.62 20.70
C ARG A 990 25.25 -22.25 21.36
N MET A 991 25.19 -22.25 22.68
CA MET A 991 26.01 -21.43 23.58
C MET A 991 25.37 -21.44 24.97
N SER A 992 26.02 -22.15 25.89
CA SER A 992 25.72 -22.14 27.30
C SER A 992 25.84 -20.72 27.87
N ASN A 993 24.72 -20.06 28.17
CA ASN A 993 24.70 -18.94 29.11
C ASN A 993 23.36 -18.75 29.86
N THR A 994 22.41 -19.68 29.77
CA THR A 994 21.13 -19.60 30.50
C THR A 994 21.17 -20.13 31.94
N LYS A 995 22.32 -20.63 32.43
CA LYS A 995 22.50 -20.85 33.88
C LYS A 995 22.82 -19.58 34.67
N LEU A 996 23.10 -18.45 34.03
CA LEU A 996 23.39 -17.20 34.73
C LEU A 996 22.12 -16.46 35.21
N ASN A 997 21.01 -16.52 34.47
CA ASN A 997 19.80 -15.77 34.81
C ASN A 997 19.00 -16.35 35.97
N GLY A 998 19.04 -17.68 36.19
CA GLY A 998 18.40 -18.29 37.36
C GLY A 998 19.04 -17.82 38.66
N ASN A 999 20.37 -17.77 38.71
CA ASN A 999 21.10 -17.33 39.90
C ASN A 999 20.88 -15.84 40.22
N ILE A 1000 20.75 -14.97 39.22
CA ILE A 1000 20.47 -13.54 39.46
C ILE A 1000 19.10 -13.35 40.09
N ILE A 1001 18.06 -14.07 39.64
CA ILE A 1001 16.71 -13.98 40.24
C ILE A 1001 16.73 -14.49 41.68
N TYR A 1002 17.41 -15.60 41.98
CA TYR A 1002 17.55 -16.09 43.35
C TYR A 1002 18.35 -15.12 44.24
N VAL A 1003 19.38 -14.47 43.72
CA VAL A 1003 20.14 -13.44 44.46
C VAL A 1003 19.28 -12.20 44.75
N ILE A 1004 18.46 -11.74 43.79
CA ILE A 1004 17.53 -10.61 43.99
C ILE A 1004 16.44 -10.96 45.02
N LEU A 1005 15.87 -12.17 44.95
CA LEU A 1005 14.88 -12.63 45.92
C LEU A 1005 15.49 -12.76 47.32
N LEU A 1006 16.71 -13.29 47.42
CA LEU A 1006 17.42 -13.40 48.70
C LEU A 1006 17.78 -12.03 49.26
N SER A 1007 18.23 -11.08 48.44
CA SER A 1007 18.52 -9.71 48.89
C SER A 1007 17.27 -8.97 49.35
N CYS A 1008 16.14 -9.15 48.67
CA CYS A 1008 14.85 -8.57 49.09
C CYS A 1008 14.38 -9.17 50.42
N CYS A 1009 14.55 -10.48 50.63
CA CYS A 1009 14.19 -11.13 51.89
C CYS A 1009 15.08 -10.64 53.05
N ILE A 1010 16.39 -10.47 52.83
CA ILE A 1010 17.31 -9.95 53.85
C ILE A 1010 16.96 -8.49 54.22
N LEU A 1011 16.66 -7.64 53.24
CA LEU A 1011 16.26 -6.25 53.47
C LEU A 1011 14.93 -6.16 54.27
N MET A 1012 13.95 -7.01 53.96
CA MET A 1012 12.71 -7.12 54.72
C MET A 1012 12.96 -7.58 56.17
N PHE A 1013 13.88 -8.53 56.38
CA PHE A 1013 14.22 -9.01 57.72
C PHE A 1013 14.96 -7.97 58.55
N ILE A 1014 15.88 -7.20 57.93
CA ILE A 1014 16.55 -6.06 58.56
C ILE A 1014 15.53 -4.97 58.93
N GLY A 1015 14.59 -4.67 58.04
CA GLY A 1015 13.50 -3.73 58.32
C GLY A 1015 12.63 -4.16 59.50
N PHE A 1016 12.31 -5.46 59.61
CA PHE A 1016 11.54 -6.01 60.72
C PHE A 1016 12.31 -5.97 62.06
N LEU A 1017 13.62 -6.24 62.03
CA LEU A 1017 14.50 -6.10 63.20
C LEU A 1017 14.62 -4.64 63.65
N PHE A 1018 14.76 -3.70 62.72
CA PHE A 1018 14.75 -2.26 63.02
C PHE A 1018 13.43 -1.83 63.66
N CYS A 1019 12.29 -2.29 63.13
CA CYS A 1019 10.98 -2.01 63.71
C CYS A 1019 10.85 -2.59 65.14
N LYS A 1020 11.30 -3.82 65.38
CA LYS A 1020 11.31 -4.43 66.73
C LYS A 1020 12.22 -3.67 67.70
N CYS A 1021 13.39 -3.17 67.27
CA CYS A 1021 14.27 -2.39 68.11
C CYS A 1021 13.68 -1.02 68.47
N ILE A 1022 12.96 -0.38 67.54
CA ILE A 1022 12.26 0.89 67.80
C ILE A 1022 11.11 0.66 68.77
N PHE A 1023 10.30 -0.39 68.57
CA PHE A 1023 9.17 -0.73 69.47
C PHE A 1023 9.58 -1.22 70.86
N ARG A 1024 10.84 -1.57 71.09
CA ARG A 1024 11.34 -1.95 72.43
C ARG A 1024 12.02 -0.77 73.16
N ARG A 1025 12.27 0.34 72.46
CA ARG A 1025 12.80 1.59 73.02
C ARG A 1025 11.73 2.64 73.28
N LEU A 1026 10.62 2.58 72.53
CA LEU A 1026 9.32 3.12 72.93
C LEU A 1026 8.71 2.22 74.00
#